data_AF-A0A4Y9YA03-F1
#
_entry.id   AF-A0A4Y9YA03-F1
#
_cell.length_a   1.000
_cell.length_b   1.000
_cell.length_c   1.000
_cell.angle_alpha   90.00
_cell.angle_beta   90.00
_cell.angle_gamma   90.00
#
_symmetry.space_group_name_H-M   'P 1'
#
loop_
_entity.id
_entity.type
_entity.pdbx_description
1 polymer ?
#
loop_
_entity_poly.entity_id
_entity_poly.type
_entity_poly.pdbx_seq_one_letter_code
_entity_poly.pdbx_strand_id
1 'polypeptide(L)'
;MSTIPGLDEDCATVVLDCLETPSLLSMALTSRAAIHPVRLRLVHDPHLTTGERATSFLTFVLDHSLESALHILRFNIHAANQADSWPTLLADVLQRATNLSRLEVYLNSTGPGDFRIFGTCEKRFFDALVNLTPALTHLHISLCHPDDLMALRGIRGLRYIWLSTSFNSMEPEMMASNMASVKRIIEDNVDTLEDISLLLPSSKGSHIRFDRTCPHVARFAFFAVSIDFTNLSQAFPNVQRLEQSYQMKTPDDLGDCPVWPKLTTVVTTDALLQPTLARGDYPLLRCLIIADIRSYYSPSWFQGILETIRRFRTHELSLRKVVIPPEELDKPSQYNNGLIVAFLSQLLESAPHLRKLDLAFRPEYYGARVDNVTRIVPDPASHAHALQSLASLSFSMPQHAKGILSGKILEIFARAWLTACPVLVNIRISLRDQEFRWTRRWKTDEENHLRSVVTPQYRINSISGWKDDETSVFADTDVDWKSAVWSDTFYTLPAHGYVNLLGCVFLVDAHLVLLKATPAGVGIALCMLLVGDVVVWQSPVTASMSIIPGLNEDCTALILDYLTVSSLQCMAVTSTAALIPVRLRLVRDVSFKSSERAARFLTFIRGHSLENAVQSLRLEDLPHPAPSRPLLDTSASYSSIWCAQLADILPRASNLRQLGLSLYYLEEPQSFFNSLASARALACLHIESLTPRTMAALQGIRGLKKVYFRVAMEIPEEWIDGVGAMGSVIEDNAETLEDVSLSATRVVNEGNYLIGTETQCLLVTRFSVQWLSIDLAHAAHIFPNVQRLEFEYESESPRHLNIGMAWSTLTTLIGPRHLVVPLLHHGDHPLLRYLIVRSSLFGIRDLQVEVTLRAVRKWRIQELSLSVPCAEPDLSAEIAVTWFSQILQSAPHLQKLDLNVYHLSWDGTLCVDVTRLIPDLASHTDHALDTLTYLSLSFPKSYSTLSTAILQEFARSWFSVCPKLKHLRFFPSDLVFHWERRWITDEAGYPRSIVTPRYRRESMIKQTTDDEEMSAFSTGISSAWFTHVESDPEDSIEFCGDPELKEFSF
;
A
#
# COMPACT_ATOMS: atom_id res chain seq x y z
N MET A 1 -7.35 36.70 22.47
CA MET A 1 -6.95 37.20 21.13
C MET A 1 -7.08 35.99 20.25
N SER A 2 -7.91 36.03 19.21
CA SER A 2 -8.32 34.81 18.55
C SER A 2 -7.17 34.10 17.82
N THR A 3 -7.30 32.78 17.77
CA THR A 3 -6.30 31.83 17.28
C THR A 3 -6.14 31.85 15.75
N ILE A 4 -7.14 32.38 15.05
CA ILE A 4 -7.13 32.73 13.63
C ILE A 4 -7.58 34.20 13.52
N PRO A 5 -6.75 35.12 12.99
CA PRO A 5 -7.12 36.53 12.87
C PRO A 5 -8.41 36.73 12.06
N GLY A 6 -9.45 37.25 12.71
CA GLY A 6 -10.76 37.52 12.08
C GLY A 6 -11.87 36.49 12.35
N LEU A 7 -11.56 35.34 12.97
CA LEU A 7 -12.57 34.43 13.55
C LEU A 7 -12.61 34.61 15.06
N ASP A 8 -13.77 34.39 15.70
CA ASP A 8 -13.86 34.27 17.16
C ASP A 8 -13.40 32.88 17.65
N GLU A 9 -13.24 32.72 18.97
CA GLU A 9 -12.71 31.48 19.57
C GLU A 9 -13.68 30.29 19.44
N ASP A 10 -14.99 30.54 19.37
CA ASP A 10 -16.01 29.50 19.15
C ASP A 10 -15.97 28.99 17.71
N CYS A 11 -15.95 29.89 16.72
CA CYS A 11 -15.80 29.56 15.30
C CYS A 11 -14.47 28.86 15.02
N ALA A 12 -13.37 29.32 15.61
CA ALA A 12 -12.08 28.65 15.47
C ALA A 12 -12.12 27.23 16.05
N THR A 13 -12.82 27.01 17.16
CA THR A 13 -13.00 25.69 17.76
C THR A 13 -13.80 24.76 16.85
N VAL A 14 -14.92 25.23 16.28
CA VAL A 14 -15.73 24.46 15.32
C VAL A 14 -14.96 24.15 14.03
N VAL A 15 -14.15 25.09 13.53
CA VAL A 15 -13.28 24.84 12.36
C VAL A 15 -12.24 23.76 12.69
N LEU A 16 -11.59 23.81 13.84
CA LEU A 16 -10.62 22.79 14.26
C LEU A 16 -11.28 21.41 14.45
N ASP A 17 -12.54 21.34 14.87
CA ASP A 17 -13.33 20.10 14.95
C ASP A 17 -13.67 19.48 13.57
N CYS A 18 -13.59 20.27 12.49
CA CYS A 18 -13.84 19.79 11.12
C CYS A 18 -12.58 19.39 10.33
N LEU A 19 -11.39 19.54 10.90
CA LEU A 19 -10.13 19.34 10.18
C LEU A 19 -9.49 17.98 10.44
N GLU A 20 -8.98 17.37 9.37
CA GLU A 20 -8.21 16.12 9.46
C GLU A 20 -6.83 16.37 10.07
N THR A 21 -6.23 15.33 10.67
CA THR A 21 -4.92 15.37 11.34
C THR A 21 -3.82 16.08 10.53
N PRO A 22 -3.65 15.87 9.21
CA PRO A 22 -2.62 16.58 8.42
C PRO A 22 -2.88 18.09 8.31
N SER A 23 -4.14 18.50 8.21
CA SER A 23 -4.54 19.91 8.17
C SER A 23 -4.37 20.58 9.54
N LEU A 24 -4.68 19.87 10.63
CA LEU A 24 -4.41 20.31 11.99
C LEU A 24 -2.90 20.55 12.22
N LEU A 25 -2.05 19.57 11.87
CA LEU A 25 -0.59 19.69 11.94
C LEU A 25 -0.07 20.87 11.11
N SER A 26 -0.54 21.02 9.87
CA SER A 26 -0.19 22.14 9.00
C SER A 26 -0.57 23.51 9.60
N MET A 27 -1.70 23.58 10.32
CA MET A 27 -2.11 24.80 11.03
C MET A 27 -1.25 25.09 12.27
N ALA A 28 -0.84 24.08 13.02
CA ALA A 28 0.10 24.27 14.13
C ALA A 28 1.48 24.76 13.66
N LEU A 29 1.96 24.28 12.50
CA LEU A 29 3.22 24.73 11.91
C LEU A 29 3.15 26.18 11.37
N THR A 30 1.98 26.64 10.95
CA THR A 30 1.80 27.97 10.32
C THR A 30 1.26 29.06 11.26
N SER A 31 0.57 28.70 12.36
CA SER A 31 0.06 29.65 13.35
C SER A 31 0.46 29.28 14.76
N ARG A 32 1.37 30.07 15.34
CA ARG A 32 1.79 29.94 16.75
C ARG A 32 0.62 30.05 17.74
N ALA A 33 -0.44 30.77 17.38
CA ALA A 33 -1.65 30.86 18.18
C ALA A 33 -2.52 29.59 18.08
N ALA A 34 -2.53 28.92 16.93
CA ALA A 34 -3.25 27.65 16.73
C ALA A 34 -2.57 26.44 17.38
N ILE A 35 -1.25 26.49 17.69
CA ILE A 35 -0.51 25.36 18.29
C ILE A 35 -1.23 24.77 19.50
N HIS A 36 -1.64 25.57 20.49
CA HIS A 36 -2.24 25.05 21.71
C HIS A 36 -3.61 24.35 21.48
N PRO A 37 -4.62 24.97 20.83
CA PRO A 37 -5.88 24.29 20.56
C PRO A 37 -5.73 23.12 19.57
N VAL A 38 -4.82 23.18 18.60
CA VAL A 38 -4.52 22.03 17.73
C VAL A 38 -3.99 20.85 18.54
N ARG A 39 -3.04 21.06 19.45
CA ARG A 39 -2.47 19.99 20.29
C ARG A 39 -3.54 19.27 21.11
N LEU A 40 -4.52 20.01 21.66
CA LEU A 40 -5.66 19.43 22.38
C LEU A 40 -6.55 18.55 21.49
N ARG A 41 -6.65 18.84 20.18
CA ARG A 41 -7.41 18.03 19.22
C ARG A 41 -6.64 16.82 18.69
N LEU A 42 -5.34 16.96 18.45
CA LEU A 42 -4.48 15.85 17.99
C LEU A 42 -4.42 14.68 18.98
N VAL A 43 -4.63 14.92 20.27
CA VAL A 43 -4.67 13.87 21.31
C VAL A 43 -6.07 13.30 21.57
N HIS A 44 -7.12 13.76 20.89
CA HIS A 44 -8.49 13.37 21.25
C HIS A 44 -8.82 11.90 20.93
N ASP A 45 -8.42 11.40 19.76
CA ASP A 45 -8.60 9.99 19.35
C ASP A 45 -7.40 9.40 18.55
N PRO A 46 -6.21 9.29 19.15
CA PRO A 46 -5.04 8.62 18.57
C PRO A 46 -5.25 7.11 18.32
N HIS A 47 -4.84 6.67 17.12
CA HIS A 47 -4.68 5.25 16.78
C HIS A 47 -3.20 4.90 16.50
N LEU A 48 -2.61 4.08 17.37
CA LEU A 48 -1.17 3.85 17.47
C LEU A 48 -0.85 2.40 17.08
N THR A 49 -0.27 2.21 15.90
CA THR A 49 -0.04 0.89 15.28
C THR A 49 1.33 0.25 15.58
N THR A 50 2.25 1.00 16.20
CA THR A 50 3.61 0.51 16.54
C THR A 50 4.04 0.97 17.93
N GLY A 51 4.93 0.20 18.57
CA GLY A 51 5.49 0.54 19.90
C GLY A 51 6.31 1.83 19.90
N GLU A 52 6.97 2.15 18.78
CA GLU A 52 7.72 3.40 18.60
C GLU A 52 6.76 4.61 18.51
N ARG A 53 5.72 4.56 17.66
CA ARG A 53 4.70 5.62 17.58
C ARG A 53 4.00 5.81 18.92
N ALA A 54 3.70 4.73 19.63
CA ALA A 54 3.16 4.76 20.98
C ALA A 54 4.11 5.47 21.97
N THR A 55 5.41 5.14 21.93
CA THR A 55 6.44 5.77 22.78
C THR A 55 6.52 7.28 22.53
N SER A 56 6.66 7.70 21.28
CA SER A 56 6.76 9.12 20.91
C SER A 56 5.50 9.90 21.27
N PHE A 57 4.31 9.34 20.98
CA PHE A 57 3.03 9.99 21.29
C PHE A 57 2.85 10.18 22.81
N LEU A 58 3.11 9.14 23.62
CA LEU A 58 2.94 9.23 25.07
C LEU A 58 3.98 10.18 25.71
N THR A 59 5.21 10.20 25.20
CA THR A 59 6.23 11.19 25.59
C THR A 59 5.75 12.61 25.29
N PHE A 60 5.27 12.86 24.06
CA PHE A 60 4.70 14.14 23.64
C PHE A 60 3.53 14.60 24.53
N VAL A 61 2.64 13.67 24.91
CA VAL A 61 1.51 13.96 25.82
C VAL A 61 2.01 14.41 27.21
N LEU A 62 3.00 13.72 27.78
CA LEU A 62 3.58 14.05 29.08
C LEU A 62 4.33 15.39 29.05
N ASP A 63 5.19 15.61 28.05
CA ASP A 63 6.00 16.82 27.88
C ASP A 63 5.14 18.09 27.76
N HIS A 64 3.94 17.95 27.20
CA HIS A 64 3.00 19.06 26.99
C HIS A 64 1.84 19.12 28.00
N SER A 65 1.83 18.23 29.01
CA SER A 65 0.76 18.12 30.01
C SER A 65 -0.65 17.98 29.39
N LEU A 66 -0.75 17.13 28.36
CA LEU A 66 -1.98 16.89 27.59
C LEU A 66 -2.78 15.69 28.10
N GLU A 67 -2.41 15.08 29.23
CA GLU A 67 -3.02 13.84 29.73
C GLU A 67 -4.54 14.00 29.93
N SER A 68 -4.96 15.14 30.47
CA SER A 68 -6.38 15.45 30.69
C SER A 68 -7.18 15.75 29.42
N ALA A 69 -6.54 15.88 28.26
CA ALA A 69 -7.22 16.06 26.97
C ALA A 69 -7.44 14.75 26.20
N LEU A 70 -6.89 13.62 26.68
CA LEU A 70 -7.14 12.30 26.14
C LEU A 70 -8.59 11.87 26.44
N HIS A 71 -9.36 11.58 25.39
CA HIS A 71 -10.72 11.04 25.51
C HIS A 71 -10.81 9.58 25.05
N ILE A 72 -10.07 9.22 23.99
CA ILE A 72 -9.98 7.87 23.44
C ILE A 72 -8.51 7.56 23.18
N LEU A 73 -8.06 6.34 23.47
CA LEU A 73 -6.68 5.91 23.21
C LEU A 73 -6.67 4.47 22.69
N ARG A 74 -6.12 4.26 21.48
CA ARG A 74 -6.10 2.94 20.83
C ARG A 74 -4.68 2.52 20.44
N PHE A 75 -4.25 1.37 20.92
CA PHE A 75 -3.02 0.69 20.51
C PHE A 75 -3.38 -0.56 19.69
N ASN A 76 -2.69 -0.77 18.57
CA ASN A 76 -2.80 -1.95 17.72
C ASN A 76 -1.42 -2.43 17.29
N ILE A 77 -0.67 -3.00 18.24
CA ILE A 77 0.75 -3.28 18.10
C ILE A 77 0.96 -4.77 17.79
N HIS A 78 1.51 -5.06 16.61
CA HIS A 78 1.65 -6.43 16.09
C HIS A 78 2.95 -7.15 16.50
N ALA A 79 3.86 -6.45 17.17
CA ALA A 79 5.05 -7.00 17.80
C ALA A 79 5.43 -6.10 18.98
N ALA A 80 5.01 -6.45 20.20
CA ALA A 80 5.47 -5.77 21.41
C ALA A 80 6.85 -6.31 21.78
N ASN A 81 7.87 -5.45 21.78
CA ASN A 81 9.21 -5.81 22.24
C ASN A 81 9.30 -5.53 23.76
N GLN A 82 9.93 -6.41 24.54
CA GLN A 82 10.12 -6.17 25.98
C GLN A 82 11.01 -4.95 26.28
N ALA A 83 11.76 -4.47 25.29
CA ALA A 83 12.54 -3.23 25.37
C ALA A 83 11.71 -1.94 25.13
N ASP A 84 10.45 -2.06 24.70
CA ASP A 84 9.60 -0.90 24.41
C ASP A 84 9.25 -0.14 25.71
N SER A 85 9.38 1.19 25.70
CA SER A 85 9.08 2.03 26.87
C SER A 85 7.64 2.52 26.94
N TRP A 86 6.86 2.42 25.85
CA TRP A 86 5.45 2.83 25.81
C TRP A 86 4.56 2.24 26.92
N PRO A 87 4.72 1.00 27.42
CA PRO A 87 3.88 0.50 28.51
C PRO A 87 4.10 1.27 29.82
N THR A 88 5.35 1.70 30.07
CA THR A 88 5.68 2.52 31.25
C THR A 88 5.14 3.94 31.08
N LEU A 89 5.34 4.56 29.92
CA LEU A 89 4.81 5.89 29.62
C LEU A 89 3.28 5.92 29.63
N LEU A 90 2.61 4.83 29.23
CA LEU A 90 1.16 4.69 29.32
C LEU A 90 0.71 4.65 30.77
N ALA A 91 1.42 3.92 31.63
CA ALA A 91 1.16 3.94 33.07
C ALA A 91 1.36 5.34 33.67
N ASP A 92 2.34 6.13 33.19
CA ASP A 92 2.54 7.53 33.61
C ASP A 92 1.38 8.44 33.17
N VAL A 93 0.98 8.37 31.90
CA VAL A 93 -0.14 9.13 31.33
C VAL A 93 -1.46 8.83 32.04
N LEU A 94 -1.76 7.55 32.30
CA LEU A 94 -3.01 7.13 32.96
C LEU A 94 -3.17 7.66 34.38
N GLN A 95 -2.08 8.04 35.07
CA GLN A 95 -2.18 8.67 36.40
C GLN A 95 -2.85 10.06 36.37
N ARG A 96 -2.96 10.68 35.18
CA ARG A 96 -3.49 12.04 34.99
C ARG A 96 -4.56 12.14 33.91
N ALA A 97 -4.85 11.06 33.19
CA ALA A 97 -5.83 11.02 32.10
C ALA A 97 -7.29 10.95 32.62
N THR A 98 -7.70 11.95 33.40
CA THR A 98 -8.99 11.96 34.11
C THR A 98 -10.22 11.92 33.21
N ASN A 99 -10.08 12.34 31.95
CA ASN A 99 -11.15 12.40 30.96
C ASN A 99 -11.16 11.20 29.98
N LEU A 100 -10.24 10.24 30.15
CA LEU A 100 -10.12 9.08 29.28
C LEU A 100 -11.36 8.19 29.42
N SER A 101 -12.19 8.19 28.37
CA SER A 101 -13.46 7.46 28.33
C SER A 101 -13.34 6.05 27.74
N ARG A 102 -12.31 5.84 26.90
CA ARG A 102 -12.10 4.60 26.15
C ARG A 102 -10.62 4.28 26.00
N LEU A 103 -10.21 3.09 26.44
CA LEU A 103 -8.87 2.55 26.27
C LEU A 103 -8.95 1.21 25.52
N GLU A 104 -8.19 1.08 24.43
CA GLU A 104 -8.11 -0.15 23.65
C GLU A 104 -6.66 -0.57 23.42
N VAL A 105 -6.31 -1.79 23.84
CA VAL A 105 -4.95 -2.34 23.75
C VAL A 105 -5.01 -3.67 22.99
N TYR A 106 -4.91 -3.59 21.67
CA TYR A 106 -4.83 -4.72 20.75
C TYR A 106 -3.36 -5.12 20.54
N LEU A 107 -3.06 -6.39 20.83
CA LEU A 107 -1.73 -6.96 20.84
C LEU A 107 -1.79 -8.32 20.14
N ASN A 108 -1.04 -8.47 19.06
CA ASN A 108 -0.89 -9.76 18.38
C ASN A 108 0.46 -10.36 18.80
N SER A 109 0.44 -11.45 19.57
CA SER A 109 1.67 -12.21 19.79
C SER A 109 1.99 -13.05 18.55
N THR A 110 3.15 -12.79 17.97
CA THR A 110 3.75 -13.59 16.89
C THR A 110 4.82 -14.57 17.42
N GLY A 111 5.12 -14.54 18.73
CA GLY A 111 6.17 -15.34 19.36
C GLY A 111 5.63 -16.39 20.34
N PRO A 112 6.27 -17.58 20.46
CA PRO A 112 5.87 -18.66 21.35
C PRO A 112 6.26 -18.44 22.83
N GLY A 113 6.50 -17.20 23.25
CA GLY A 113 6.89 -16.84 24.62
C GLY A 113 5.74 -16.25 25.42
N ASP A 114 5.77 -16.44 26.74
CA ASP A 114 4.83 -15.80 27.67
C ASP A 114 5.27 -14.35 27.95
N PHE A 115 4.99 -13.48 26.98
CA PHE A 115 5.35 -12.07 27.05
C PHE A 115 4.36 -11.28 27.93
N ARG A 116 4.74 -10.98 29.18
CA ARG A 116 4.05 -9.95 29.99
C ARG A 116 4.34 -8.56 29.44
N ILE A 117 3.36 -7.96 28.76
CA ILE A 117 3.52 -6.67 28.07
C ILE A 117 3.81 -5.52 29.04
N PHE A 118 3.18 -5.49 30.21
CA PHE A 118 3.38 -4.44 31.20
C PHE A 118 4.57 -4.71 32.16
N GLY A 119 5.18 -5.89 32.12
CA GLY A 119 6.45 -6.23 32.80
C GLY A 119 6.63 -5.59 34.19
N THR A 120 7.56 -4.63 34.29
CA THR A 120 7.91 -3.93 35.54
C THR A 120 6.94 -2.80 35.93
N CYS A 121 6.09 -2.33 35.01
CA CYS A 121 5.11 -1.27 35.26
C CYS A 121 3.68 -1.79 35.53
N GLU A 122 3.46 -3.11 35.42
CA GLU A 122 2.18 -3.83 35.62
C GLU A 122 1.34 -3.25 36.77
N LYS A 123 1.91 -3.20 37.99
CA LYS A 123 1.23 -2.67 39.17
C LYS A 123 0.82 -1.19 39.03
N ARG A 124 1.64 -0.34 38.40
CA ARG A 124 1.37 1.10 38.24
C ARG A 124 0.27 1.33 37.22
N PHE A 125 0.28 0.56 36.13
CA PHE A 125 -0.72 0.61 35.06
C PHE A 125 -2.11 0.26 35.59
N PHE A 126 -2.25 -0.88 36.28
CA PHE A 126 -3.56 -1.30 36.81
C PHE A 126 -4.03 -0.45 37.99
N ASP A 127 -3.14 0.04 38.85
CA ASP A 127 -3.50 1.00 39.91
C ASP A 127 -4.08 2.29 39.32
N ALA A 128 -3.49 2.81 38.23
CA ALA A 128 -4.04 3.97 37.51
C ALA A 128 -5.42 3.67 36.87
N LEU A 129 -5.59 2.52 36.22
CA LEU A 129 -6.87 2.13 35.62
C LEU A 129 -8.00 1.94 36.63
N VAL A 130 -7.71 1.36 37.80
CA VAL A 130 -8.72 1.08 38.83
C VAL A 130 -9.04 2.33 39.65
N ASN A 131 -8.03 3.12 40.02
CA ASN A 131 -8.19 4.20 41.01
C ASN A 131 -8.16 5.63 40.43
N LEU A 132 -7.57 5.86 39.24
CA LEU A 132 -7.26 7.20 38.72
C LEU A 132 -7.96 7.57 37.40
N THR A 133 -8.60 6.62 36.70
CA THR A 133 -9.39 6.90 35.48
C THR A 133 -10.90 6.72 35.68
N PRO A 134 -11.58 7.59 36.47
CA PRO A 134 -13.00 7.42 36.80
C PRO A 134 -13.97 7.68 35.63
N ALA A 135 -13.50 8.30 34.53
CA ALA A 135 -14.29 8.51 33.31
C ALA A 135 -14.33 7.29 32.38
N LEU A 136 -13.53 6.25 32.66
CA LEU A 136 -13.35 5.09 31.78
C LEU A 136 -14.63 4.24 31.73
N THR A 137 -15.28 4.24 30.56
CA THR A 137 -16.51 3.49 30.32
C THR A 137 -16.32 2.34 29.32
N HIS A 138 -15.25 2.36 28.54
CA HIS A 138 -14.94 1.35 27.53
C HIS A 138 -13.51 0.83 27.73
N LEU A 139 -13.38 -0.45 28.06
CA LEU A 139 -12.09 -1.10 28.22
C LEU A 139 -11.94 -2.28 27.27
N HIS A 140 -10.86 -2.30 26.50
CA HIS A 140 -10.45 -3.43 25.68
C HIS A 140 -8.98 -3.77 25.97
N ILE A 141 -8.70 -4.95 26.50
CA ILE A 141 -7.32 -5.45 26.69
C ILE A 141 -7.20 -6.87 26.13
N SER A 142 -6.16 -7.09 25.33
CA SER A 142 -5.85 -8.39 24.72
C SER A 142 -4.65 -9.08 25.37
N LEU A 143 -4.68 -10.42 25.33
CA LEU A 143 -3.63 -11.30 25.85
C LEU A 143 -3.32 -11.13 27.35
N CYS A 144 -4.33 -10.76 28.16
CA CYS A 144 -4.24 -10.63 29.61
C CYS A 144 -3.65 -11.90 30.26
N HIS A 145 -2.66 -11.71 31.13
CA HIS A 145 -2.17 -12.71 32.07
C HIS A 145 -3.13 -12.84 33.27
N PRO A 146 -3.17 -13.98 34.00
CA PRO A 146 -3.95 -14.12 35.23
C PRO A 146 -3.79 -12.98 36.25
N ASP A 147 -2.56 -12.51 36.43
CA ASP A 147 -2.23 -11.41 37.35
C ASP A 147 -2.82 -10.07 36.88
N ASP A 148 -2.85 -9.80 35.57
CA ASP A 148 -3.51 -8.63 34.99
C ASP A 148 -5.02 -8.64 35.31
N LEU A 149 -5.69 -9.79 35.16
CA LEU A 149 -7.10 -9.96 35.50
C LEU A 149 -7.35 -9.85 37.01
N MET A 150 -6.39 -10.25 37.85
CA MET A 150 -6.44 -10.03 39.30
C MET A 150 -6.31 -8.55 39.64
N ALA A 151 -5.46 -7.81 38.93
CA ALA A 151 -5.18 -6.40 39.15
C ALA A 151 -6.30 -5.47 38.65
N LEU A 152 -7.05 -5.87 37.63
CA LEU A 152 -8.26 -5.16 37.14
C LEU A 152 -9.46 -5.22 38.10
N ARG A 153 -9.41 -6.00 39.19
CA ARG A 153 -10.51 -6.10 40.16
C ARG A 153 -10.73 -4.77 40.88
N GLY A 154 -11.99 -4.39 41.07
CA GLY A 154 -12.36 -3.10 41.67
C GLY A 154 -12.53 -1.95 40.67
N ILE A 155 -12.22 -2.13 39.36
CA ILE A 155 -12.60 -1.17 38.32
C ILE A 155 -14.13 -1.04 38.27
N ARG A 156 -14.65 0.18 38.13
CA ARG A 156 -16.09 0.49 38.19
C ARG A 156 -16.50 1.50 37.13
N GLY A 157 -17.77 1.46 36.72
CA GLY A 157 -18.35 2.39 35.74
C GLY A 157 -18.24 1.94 34.28
N LEU A 158 -17.70 0.74 34.02
CA LEU A 158 -17.60 0.19 32.67
C LEU A 158 -19.00 -0.09 32.08
N ARG A 159 -19.20 0.37 30.85
CA ARG A 159 -20.36 0.07 29.99
C ARG A 159 -20.01 -0.97 28.92
N TYR A 160 -18.78 -0.91 28.40
CA TYR A 160 -18.23 -1.86 27.43
C TYR A 160 -16.98 -2.52 28.00
N ILE A 161 -16.92 -3.85 27.94
CA ILE A 161 -15.71 -4.61 28.28
C ILE A 161 -15.38 -5.66 27.22
N TRP A 162 -14.13 -5.65 26.74
CA TRP A 162 -13.54 -6.71 25.94
C TRP A 162 -12.27 -7.21 26.61
N LEU A 163 -12.22 -8.51 26.90
CA LEU A 163 -11.05 -9.17 27.49
C LEU A 163 -10.67 -10.39 26.67
N SER A 164 -9.39 -10.49 26.32
CA SER A 164 -8.76 -11.71 25.83
C SER A 164 -7.62 -12.12 26.75
N THR A 165 -7.47 -13.42 27.00
CA THR A 165 -6.32 -14.00 27.73
C THR A 165 -5.37 -14.72 26.79
N SER A 166 -4.10 -14.86 27.16
CA SER A 166 -3.14 -15.61 26.35
C SER A 166 -3.54 -17.10 26.20
N PHE A 167 -3.17 -17.70 25.06
CA PHE A 167 -3.56 -19.08 24.70
C PHE A 167 -2.56 -20.15 25.15
N ASN A 168 -1.42 -19.77 25.73
CA ASN A 168 -0.27 -20.66 25.90
C ASN A 168 -0.37 -21.58 27.12
N SER A 169 -0.99 -21.14 28.21
CA SER A 169 -1.09 -21.92 29.47
C SER A 169 -2.40 -22.70 29.57
N MET A 170 -2.45 -23.92 29.01
CA MET A 170 -3.62 -24.81 29.14
C MET A 170 -3.82 -25.42 30.56
N GLU A 171 -3.18 -24.89 31.60
CA GLU A 171 -3.31 -25.40 32.97
C GLU A 171 -4.71 -25.11 33.55
N PRO A 172 -5.48 -26.15 33.97
CA PRO A 172 -6.86 -25.95 34.43
C PRO A 172 -7.00 -25.04 35.64
N GLU A 173 -6.04 -25.05 36.57
CA GLU A 173 -6.04 -24.22 37.77
C GLU A 173 -5.87 -22.73 37.43
N MET A 174 -4.95 -22.42 36.51
CA MET A 174 -4.74 -21.07 36.01
C MET A 174 -5.99 -20.56 35.27
N MET A 175 -6.64 -21.41 34.48
CA MET A 175 -7.90 -21.07 33.82
C MET A 175 -9.04 -20.85 34.80
N ALA A 176 -9.18 -21.67 35.85
CA ALA A 176 -10.16 -21.45 36.91
C ALA A 176 -9.94 -20.10 37.63
N SER A 177 -8.67 -19.73 37.88
CA SER A 177 -8.30 -18.42 38.44
C SER A 177 -8.70 -17.27 37.49
N ASN A 178 -8.41 -17.38 36.19
CA ASN A 178 -8.82 -16.41 35.18
C ASN A 178 -10.33 -16.21 35.16
N MET A 179 -11.11 -17.30 35.16
CA MET A 179 -12.58 -17.22 35.16
C MET A 179 -13.11 -16.54 36.43
N ALA A 180 -12.52 -16.86 37.59
CA ALA A 180 -12.88 -16.24 38.86
C ALA A 180 -12.55 -14.73 38.89
N SER A 181 -11.50 -14.28 38.20
CA SER A 181 -11.19 -12.86 38.04
C SER A 181 -12.15 -12.15 37.09
N VAL A 182 -12.39 -12.70 35.89
CA VAL A 182 -13.36 -12.14 34.92
C VAL A 182 -14.75 -12.01 35.54
N LYS A 183 -15.19 -13.03 36.29
CA LYS A 183 -16.45 -12.98 37.05
C LYS A 183 -16.51 -11.77 38.00
N ARG A 184 -15.47 -11.54 38.80
CA ARG A 184 -15.44 -10.41 39.75
C ARG A 184 -15.45 -9.05 39.05
N ILE A 185 -14.70 -8.90 37.95
CA ILE A 185 -14.70 -7.67 37.15
C ILE A 185 -16.12 -7.36 36.63
N ILE A 186 -16.86 -8.37 36.19
CA ILE A 186 -18.26 -8.21 35.75
C ILE A 186 -19.18 -7.89 36.95
N GLU A 187 -19.00 -8.54 38.10
CA GLU A 187 -19.77 -8.28 39.32
C GLU A 187 -19.51 -6.89 39.93
N ASP A 188 -18.30 -6.33 39.77
CA ASP A 188 -17.94 -4.96 40.15
C ASP A 188 -18.63 -3.89 39.26
N ASN A 189 -19.07 -4.27 38.05
CA ASN A 189 -19.71 -3.39 37.07
C ASN A 189 -21.16 -3.82 36.71
N VAL A 190 -21.80 -4.61 37.59
CA VAL A 190 -23.13 -5.21 37.41
C VAL A 190 -24.23 -4.20 37.02
N ASP A 191 -24.16 -2.99 37.55
CA ASP A 191 -25.15 -1.93 37.37
C ASP A 191 -24.87 -1.03 36.14
N THR A 192 -23.72 -1.16 35.47
CA THR A 192 -23.31 -0.27 34.36
C THR A 192 -23.01 -0.98 33.04
N LEU A 193 -22.71 -2.29 33.06
CA LEU A 193 -22.36 -3.03 31.84
C LEU A 193 -23.54 -3.17 30.86
N GLU A 194 -23.28 -2.85 29.59
CA GLU A 194 -24.19 -2.92 28.46
C GLU A 194 -23.72 -3.92 27.38
N ASP A 195 -22.40 -4.06 27.19
CA ASP A 195 -21.76 -4.95 26.21
C ASP A 195 -20.55 -5.66 26.84
N ILE A 196 -20.55 -6.99 26.77
CA ILE A 196 -19.49 -7.87 27.29
C ILE A 196 -18.96 -8.73 26.15
N SER A 197 -17.64 -8.77 25.98
CA SER A 197 -16.95 -9.59 24.98
C SER A 197 -15.75 -10.34 25.60
N LEU A 198 -15.76 -11.67 25.58
CA LEU A 198 -14.76 -12.51 26.28
C LEU A 198 -14.10 -13.54 25.35
N LEU A 199 -12.79 -13.44 25.13
CA LEU A 199 -11.98 -14.40 24.35
C LEU A 199 -11.03 -15.14 25.28
N LEU A 200 -11.51 -16.26 25.84
CA LEU A 200 -10.79 -17.02 26.88
C LEU A 200 -10.68 -18.49 26.44
N PRO A 201 -9.51 -19.14 26.49
CA PRO A 201 -9.39 -20.54 26.13
C PRO A 201 -10.06 -21.43 27.20
N SER A 202 -10.91 -22.35 26.78
CA SER A 202 -11.59 -23.26 27.70
C SER A 202 -10.75 -24.47 28.07
N SER A 203 -10.66 -24.74 29.37
CA SER A 203 -10.28 -26.03 29.91
C SER A 203 -11.51 -26.95 30.02
N LYS A 204 -11.34 -28.27 29.83
CA LYS A 204 -12.44 -29.22 30.04
C LYS A 204 -12.85 -29.21 31.52
N GLY A 205 -14.07 -28.76 31.81
CA GLY A 205 -14.69 -28.80 33.15
C GLY A 205 -14.83 -27.45 33.85
N SER A 206 -14.23 -26.37 33.32
CA SER A 206 -14.40 -25.02 33.89
C SER A 206 -15.59 -24.29 33.26
N HIS A 207 -16.80 -24.51 33.80
CA HIS A 207 -17.97 -23.70 33.45
C HIS A 207 -17.97 -22.38 34.24
N ILE A 208 -18.08 -21.24 33.55
CA ILE A 208 -18.33 -19.97 34.24
C ILE A 208 -19.76 -19.97 34.80
N ARG A 209 -19.89 -19.63 36.09
CA ARG A 209 -21.17 -19.31 36.73
C ARG A 209 -21.10 -17.94 37.40
N PHE A 210 -22.05 -17.07 37.07
CA PHE A 210 -22.23 -15.74 37.64
C PHE A 210 -23.25 -15.80 38.79
N ASP A 211 -22.99 -15.11 39.89
CA ASP A 211 -23.86 -15.16 41.09
C ASP A 211 -24.81 -13.95 41.17
N ARG A 212 -24.64 -12.97 40.26
CA ARG A 212 -25.41 -11.74 40.19
C ARG A 212 -26.05 -11.55 38.82
N THR A 213 -27.21 -10.92 38.81
CA THR A 213 -27.90 -10.49 37.59
C THR A 213 -27.39 -9.11 37.15
N CYS A 214 -26.89 -8.99 35.93
CA CYS A 214 -26.49 -7.72 35.30
C CYS A 214 -27.62 -7.26 34.36
N PRO A 215 -28.54 -6.38 34.80
CA PRO A 215 -29.77 -6.11 34.07
C PRO A 215 -29.59 -5.24 32.82
N HIS A 216 -28.47 -4.51 32.68
CA HIS A 216 -28.25 -3.58 31.58
C HIS A 216 -27.58 -4.21 30.34
N VAL A 217 -27.05 -5.43 30.46
CA VAL A 217 -26.31 -6.11 29.39
C VAL A 217 -27.25 -6.48 28.23
N ALA A 218 -27.09 -5.75 27.12
CA ALA A 218 -27.82 -5.95 25.88
C ALA A 218 -27.06 -6.82 24.88
N ARG A 219 -25.71 -6.83 24.94
CA ARG A 219 -24.85 -7.72 24.14
C ARG A 219 -23.94 -8.56 25.01
N PHE A 220 -23.87 -9.85 24.70
CA PHE A 220 -22.94 -10.78 25.32
C PHE A 220 -22.25 -11.62 24.24
N ALA A 221 -20.94 -11.48 24.11
CA ALA A 221 -20.11 -12.20 23.15
C ALA A 221 -19.05 -13.04 23.88
N PHE A 222 -18.88 -14.30 23.47
CA PHE A 222 -17.89 -15.19 24.06
C PHE A 222 -17.25 -16.13 23.03
N PHE A 223 -15.95 -16.32 23.17
CA PHE A 223 -15.10 -16.99 22.21
C PHE A 223 -14.20 -17.96 22.97
N ALA A 224 -14.21 -19.23 22.55
CA ALA A 224 -13.47 -20.34 23.15
C ALA A 224 -13.83 -20.75 24.60
N VAL A 225 -14.86 -20.15 25.22
CA VAL A 225 -15.29 -20.41 26.62
C VAL A 225 -16.38 -21.49 26.74
N SER A 226 -16.34 -22.30 27.81
CA SER A 226 -17.49 -23.13 28.24
C SER A 226 -18.38 -22.37 29.24
N ILE A 227 -19.66 -22.21 28.91
CA ILE A 227 -20.62 -21.47 29.74
C ILE A 227 -21.86 -22.33 30.00
N ASP A 228 -22.33 -22.31 31.24
CA ASP A 228 -23.65 -22.82 31.64
C ASP A 228 -24.71 -21.84 31.15
N PHE A 229 -25.35 -22.12 30.01
CA PHE A 229 -26.34 -21.21 29.40
C PHE A 229 -27.55 -20.93 30.32
N THR A 230 -27.89 -21.85 31.23
CA THR A 230 -28.98 -21.66 32.19
C THR A 230 -28.61 -20.62 33.22
N ASN A 231 -27.39 -20.69 33.77
CA ASN A 231 -26.85 -19.61 34.57
C ASN A 231 -26.69 -18.30 33.77
N LEU A 232 -26.24 -18.35 32.52
CA LEU A 232 -26.06 -17.16 31.67
C LEU A 232 -27.39 -16.41 31.44
N SER A 233 -28.51 -17.10 31.25
CA SER A 233 -29.81 -16.44 31.06
C SER A 233 -30.39 -15.84 32.34
N GLN A 234 -30.10 -16.44 33.51
CA GLN A 234 -30.44 -15.88 34.82
C GLN A 234 -29.57 -14.65 35.18
N ALA A 235 -28.29 -14.68 34.79
CA ALA A 235 -27.35 -13.59 35.00
C ALA A 235 -27.57 -12.42 34.04
N PHE A 236 -27.89 -12.68 32.77
CA PHE A 236 -28.06 -11.67 31.73
C PHE A 236 -29.43 -11.79 31.03
N PRO A 237 -30.54 -11.53 31.74
CA PRO A 237 -31.90 -11.79 31.23
C PRO A 237 -32.35 -10.83 30.10
N ASN A 238 -31.67 -9.70 29.94
CA ASN A 238 -32.02 -8.65 28.98
C ASN A 238 -31.21 -8.69 27.67
N VAL A 239 -30.38 -9.71 27.45
CA VAL A 239 -29.55 -9.84 26.24
C VAL A 239 -30.42 -9.84 24.98
N GLN A 240 -30.11 -8.90 24.08
CA GLN A 240 -30.69 -8.75 22.75
C GLN A 240 -29.79 -9.39 21.69
N ARG A 241 -28.47 -9.36 21.89
CA ARG A 241 -27.48 -9.97 21.00
C ARG A 241 -26.58 -10.95 21.75
N LEU A 242 -26.72 -12.24 21.44
CA LEU A 242 -25.82 -13.29 21.90
C LEU A 242 -24.83 -13.65 20.77
N GLU A 243 -23.55 -13.70 21.06
CA GLU A 243 -22.50 -14.00 20.07
C GLU A 243 -21.53 -15.06 20.60
N GLN A 244 -21.38 -16.16 19.85
CA GLN A 244 -20.56 -17.30 20.22
C GLN A 244 -19.70 -17.73 19.02
N SER A 245 -18.39 -17.87 19.23
CA SER A 245 -17.48 -18.33 18.17
C SER A 245 -16.31 -19.14 18.72
N TYR A 246 -16.54 -20.44 18.95
CA TYR A 246 -15.54 -21.52 18.89
C TYR A 246 -16.23 -22.89 18.88
N GLN A 247 -15.47 -23.97 18.62
CA GLN A 247 -15.95 -25.34 18.80
C GLN A 247 -15.59 -25.85 20.20
N MET A 248 -16.58 -25.99 21.07
CA MET A 248 -16.52 -26.98 22.14
C MET A 248 -17.37 -28.18 21.72
N LYS A 249 -16.99 -29.39 22.15
CA LYS A 249 -17.96 -30.49 22.17
C LYS A 249 -19.13 -30.02 23.04
N THR A 250 -20.33 -30.12 22.49
CA THR A 250 -21.58 -29.91 23.24
C THR A 250 -21.57 -30.83 24.46
N PRO A 251 -21.81 -30.33 25.68
CA PRO A 251 -22.09 -31.20 26.82
C PRO A 251 -23.29 -32.08 26.48
N ASP A 252 -23.16 -33.39 26.65
CA ASP A 252 -24.21 -34.34 26.28
C ASP A 252 -25.49 -34.14 27.13
N ASP A 253 -25.35 -33.59 28.34
CA ASP A 253 -26.44 -33.15 29.22
C ASP A 253 -26.65 -31.64 29.18
N LEU A 254 -27.44 -31.18 28.21
CA LEU A 254 -28.15 -29.90 28.32
C LEU A 254 -29.56 -30.18 28.86
N GLY A 255 -29.84 -29.63 30.05
CA GLY A 255 -31.13 -29.78 30.73
C GLY A 255 -32.24 -28.91 30.11
N ASP A 256 -33.08 -28.33 30.97
CA ASP A 256 -34.09 -27.36 30.54
C ASP A 256 -33.42 -26.17 29.85
N CYS A 257 -33.89 -25.89 28.62
CA CYS A 257 -33.21 -24.96 27.74
C CYS A 257 -33.53 -23.50 28.15
N PRO A 258 -32.51 -22.66 28.36
CA PRO A 258 -32.70 -21.28 28.77
C PRO A 258 -33.44 -20.44 27.71
N VAL A 259 -34.21 -19.46 28.18
CA VAL A 259 -34.96 -18.54 27.31
C VAL A 259 -34.54 -17.11 27.61
N TRP A 260 -34.02 -16.43 26.59
CA TRP A 260 -33.81 -14.98 26.60
C TRP A 260 -34.99 -14.29 25.92
N PRO A 261 -35.94 -13.70 26.69
CA PRO A 261 -37.18 -13.16 26.11
C PRO A 261 -36.94 -11.95 25.19
N LYS A 262 -35.80 -11.26 25.33
CA LYS A 262 -35.42 -10.08 24.54
C LYS A 262 -34.46 -10.37 23.37
N LEU A 263 -34.11 -11.63 23.13
CA LEU A 263 -33.09 -12.00 22.13
C LEU A 263 -33.58 -11.70 20.70
N THR A 264 -32.93 -10.75 20.04
CA THR A 264 -33.20 -10.35 18.65
C THR A 264 -32.17 -10.88 17.66
N THR A 265 -30.94 -11.14 18.13
CA THR A 265 -29.78 -11.48 17.31
C THR A 265 -28.97 -12.61 17.93
N VAL A 266 -28.69 -13.66 17.14
CA VAL A 266 -27.77 -14.74 17.52
C VAL A 266 -26.66 -14.85 16.49
N VAL A 267 -25.41 -14.84 16.95
CA VAL A 267 -24.22 -15.20 16.18
C VAL A 267 -23.67 -16.49 16.79
N THR A 268 -23.50 -17.56 16.01
CA THR A 268 -23.09 -18.88 16.49
C THR A 268 -22.22 -19.62 15.46
N THR A 269 -21.62 -20.74 15.86
CA THR A 269 -21.08 -21.76 14.95
C THR A 269 -22.10 -22.88 14.69
N ASP A 270 -21.83 -23.70 13.68
CA ASP A 270 -22.64 -24.87 13.27
C ASP A 270 -22.92 -25.87 14.40
N ALA A 271 -21.90 -26.22 15.19
CA ALA A 271 -21.94 -27.26 16.21
C ALA A 271 -22.86 -26.94 17.42
N LEU A 272 -23.22 -25.67 17.61
CA LEU A 272 -23.90 -25.17 18.82
C LEU A 272 -25.31 -24.62 18.53
N LEU A 273 -25.72 -24.61 17.27
CA LEU A 273 -27.00 -24.09 16.83
C LEU A 273 -28.18 -24.94 17.32
N GLN A 274 -28.11 -26.28 17.15
CA GLN A 274 -29.17 -27.17 17.62
C GLN A 274 -29.40 -27.11 19.14
N PRO A 275 -28.41 -27.26 20.03
CA PRO A 275 -28.65 -27.22 21.47
C PRO A 275 -29.25 -25.91 21.98
N THR A 276 -28.86 -24.76 21.41
CA THR A 276 -29.27 -23.44 21.89
C THR A 276 -30.64 -22.98 21.35
N LEU A 277 -30.97 -23.38 20.10
CA LEU A 277 -32.17 -22.92 19.39
C LEU A 277 -33.26 -23.99 19.17
N ALA A 278 -32.94 -25.29 19.23
CA ALA A 278 -33.93 -26.34 18.98
C ALA A 278 -34.93 -26.53 20.15
N ARG A 279 -34.61 -26.07 21.36
CA ARG A 279 -35.49 -26.22 22.54
C ARG A 279 -36.14 -24.89 22.98
N GLY A 280 -35.39 -23.79 23.10
CA GLY A 280 -35.91 -22.49 23.54
C GLY A 280 -36.90 -21.82 22.57
N ASP A 281 -37.89 -21.09 23.10
CA ASP A 281 -38.78 -20.23 22.31
C ASP A 281 -38.32 -18.77 22.38
N TYR A 282 -38.06 -18.17 21.21
CA TYR A 282 -37.44 -16.85 21.06
C TYR A 282 -38.31 -15.98 20.13
N PRO A 283 -39.46 -15.48 20.61
CA PRO A 283 -40.45 -14.80 19.76
C PRO A 283 -39.92 -13.50 19.12
N LEU A 284 -38.86 -12.92 19.69
CA LEU A 284 -38.21 -11.71 19.18
C LEU A 284 -36.98 -11.97 18.31
N LEU A 285 -36.58 -13.22 18.05
CA LEU A 285 -35.41 -13.52 17.21
C LEU A 285 -35.68 -13.08 15.75
N ARG A 286 -34.84 -12.19 15.22
CA ARG A 286 -34.95 -11.63 13.85
C ARG A 286 -33.68 -11.80 13.03
N CYS A 287 -32.51 -11.88 13.66
CA CYS A 287 -31.22 -12.00 12.98
C CYS A 287 -30.49 -13.26 13.44
N LEU A 288 -30.14 -14.13 12.49
CA LEU A 288 -29.37 -15.35 12.73
C LEU A 288 -28.09 -15.33 11.87
N ILE A 289 -26.94 -15.50 12.52
CA ILE A 289 -25.63 -15.49 11.87
C ILE A 289 -24.89 -16.77 12.26
N ILE A 290 -24.63 -17.65 11.29
CA ILE A 290 -23.79 -18.83 11.47
C ILE A 290 -22.40 -18.47 10.92
N ALA A 291 -21.46 -18.15 11.81
CA ALA A 291 -20.18 -17.53 11.46
C ALA A 291 -19.10 -18.54 10.98
N ASP A 292 -19.24 -19.81 11.35
CA ASP A 292 -18.31 -20.89 10.98
C ASP A 292 -19.09 -22.19 10.80
N ILE A 293 -19.09 -22.72 9.57
CA ILE A 293 -19.66 -24.01 9.19
C ILE A 293 -18.46 -24.88 8.79
N ARG A 294 -18.08 -25.82 9.66
CA ARG A 294 -16.87 -26.65 9.54
C ARG A 294 -17.17 -28.14 9.48
N SER A 295 -18.26 -28.61 10.07
CA SER A 295 -18.70 -29.99 9.86
C SER A 295 -19.09 -30.17 8.39
N TYR A 296 -18.69 -31.29 7.79
CA TYR A 296 -19.17 -31.68 6.46
C TYR A 296 -20.69 -31.56 6.40
N TYR A 297 -21.20 -30.99 5.31
CA TYR A 297 -22.62 -30.83 5.10
C TYR A 297 -23.29 -32.19 5.23
N SER A 298 -24.11 -32.36 6.28
CA SER A 298 -25.00 -33.51 6.40
C SER A 298 -26.44 -33.04 6.15
N PRO A 299 -27.25 -33.80 5.39
CA PRO A 299 -28.65 -33.45 5.14
C PRO A 299 -29.45 -33.24 6.44
N SER A 300 -29.14 -33.99 7.50
CA SER A 300 -29.75 -33.86 8.83
C SER A 300 -29.41 -32.54 9.53
N TRP A 301 -28.16 -32.10 9.47
CA TRP A 301 -27.75 -30.79 10.00
C TRP A 301 -28.46 -29.65 9.26
N PHE A 302 -28.52 -29.71 7.93
CA PHE A 302 -29.18 -28.68 7.14
C PHE A 302 -30.69 -28.64 7.40
N GLN A 303 -31.38 -29.78 7.46
CA GLN A 303 -32.79 -29.81 7.86
C GLN A 303 -33.01 -29.22 9.26
N GLY A 304 -32.13 -29.48 10.23
CA GLY A 304 -32.22 -28.86 11.55
C GLY A 304 -32.06 -27.32 11.52
N ILE A 305 -31.24 -26.78 10.61
CA ILE A 305 -31.19 -25.33 10.35
C ILE A 305 -32.49 -24.83 9.70
N LEU A 306 -33.03 -25.54 8.71
CA LEU A 306 -34.28 -25.15 8.07
C LEU A 306 -35.46 -25.17 9.05
N GLU A 307 -35.55 -26.17 9.93
CA GLU A 307 -36.52 -26.23 11.03
C GLU A 307 -36.35 -25.07 12.01
N THR A 308 -35.10 -24.75 12.39
CA THR A 308 -34.77 -23.58 13.22
C THR A 308 -35.26 -22.28 12.55
N ILE A 309 -34.98 -22.10 11.26
CA ILE A 309 -35.39 -20.91 10.51
C ILE A 309 -36.91 -20.86 10.29
N ARG A 310 -37.60 -21.99 10.12
CA ARG A 310 -39.08 -22.05 10.05
C ARG A 310 -39.73 -21.68 11.38
N ARG A 311 -39.13 -22.08 12.51
CA ARG A 311 -39.64 -21.81 13.86
C ARG A 311 -39.58 -20.32 14.20
N PHE A 312 -38.50 -19.63 13.83
CA PHE A 312 -38.30 -18.22 14.16
C PHE A 312 -38.58 -17.32 12.96
N ARG A 313 -39.31 -16.21 13.15
CA ARG A 313 -39.59 -15.24 12.07
C ARG A 313 -38.33 -14.44 11.69
N THR A 314 -37.37 -15.11 11.05
CA THR A 314 -36.04 -14.61 10.73
C THR A 314 -36.14 -13.60 9.58
N HIS A 315 -35.62 -12.40 9.81
CA HIS A 315 -35.58 -11.28 8.86
C HIS A 315 -34.19 -11.09 8.27
N GLU A 316 -33.13 -11.43 9.00
CA GLU A 316 -31.76 -11.44 8.50
C GLU A 316 -31.10 -12.80 8.76
N LEU A 317 -30.49 -13.37 7.72
CA LEU A 317 -29.73 -14.61 7.78
C LEU A 317 -28.35 -14.39 7.17
N SER A 318 -27.28 -14.69 7.91
CA SER A 318 -25.91 -14.72 7.39
C SER A 318 -25.32 -16.12 7.62
N LEU A 319 -25.10 -16.90 6.57
CA LEU A 319 -24.43 -18.21 6.65
C LEU A 319 -23.02 -18.05 6.12
N ARG A 320 -22.00 -18.35 6.92
CA ARG A 320 -20.61 -18.07 6.59
C ARG A 320 -19.74 -19.33 6.63
N LYS A 321 -18.79 -19.36 5.68
CA LYS A 321 -17.93 -20.51 5.38
C LYS A 321 -18.73 -21.77 5.02
N VAL A 322 -19.90 -21.61 4.40
CA VAL A 322 -20.76 -22.72 3.95
C VAL A 322 -19.96 -23.62 3.01
N VAL A 323 -19.73 -24.87 3.44
CA VAL A 323 -19.25 -25.95 2.59
C VAL A 323 -20.45 -26.53 1.84
N ILE A 324 -20.35 -26.63 0.52
CA ILE A 324 -21.36 -27.20 -0.37
C ILE A 324 -21.04 -28.70 -0.54
N PRO A 325 -22.01 -29.62 -0.44
CA PRO A 325 -21.73 -31.05 -0.28
C PRO A 325 -20.82 -31.66 -1.37
N PRO A 326 -19.77 -32.44 -1.00
CA PRO A 326 -18.90 -33.14 -1.95
C PRO A 326 -19.48 -34.42 -2.55
N GLU A 327 -20.52 -35.00 -1.96
CA GLU A 327 -20.93 -36.40 -2.18
C GLU A 327 -21.47 -36.75 -3.59
N GLU A 328 -21.70 -35.76 -4.46
CA GLU A 328 -22.04 -35.95 -5.88
C GLU A 328 -21.02 -35.29 -6.84
N LEU A 329 -19.89 -34.77 -6.32
CA LEU A 329 -18.86 -34.07 -7.09
C LEU A 329 -17.74 -35.01 -7.56
N ASP A 330 -18.12 -36.11 -8.24
CA ASP A 330 -17.20 -37.07 -8.90
C ASP A 330 -16.23 -36.42 -9.91
N LYS A 331 -16.42 -35.14 -10.25
CA LYS A 331 -15.51 -34.34 -11.08
C LYS A 331 -15.21 -32.99 -10.40
N PRO A 332 -13.95 -32.70 -10.01
CA PRO A 332 -13.58 -31.48 -9.29
C PRO A 332 -13.70 -30.17 -10.09
N SER A 333 -14.25 -30.22 -11.31
CA SER A 333 -14.39 -29.08 -12.23
C SER A 333 -15.83 -28.54 -12.36
N GLN A 334 -16.83 -29.18 -11.74
CA GLN A 334 -18.24 -28.82 -11.93
C GLN A 334 -18.97 -28.54 -10.61
N TYR A 335 -19.00 -27.27 -10.18
CA TYR A 335 -19.97 -26.80 -9.20
C TYR A 335 -21.39 -27.13 -9.71
N ASN A 336 -22.09 -28.10 -9.13
CA ASN A 336 -23.40 -28.53 -9.64
C ASN A 336 -24.48 -27.48 -9.28
N ASN A 337 -24.85 -26.65 -10.26
CA ASN A 337 -25.83 -25.56 -10.09
C ASN A 337 -27.15 -26.04 -9.48
N GLY A 338 -27.57 -27.27 -9.79
CA GLY A 338 -28.82 -27.84 -9.26
C GLY A 338 -28.81 -27.96 -7.73
N LEU A 339 -27.69 -28.34 -7.13
CA LEU A 339 -27.57 -28.50 -5.67
C LEU A 339 -27.64 -27.14 -4.95
N ILE A 340 -27.02 -26.10 -5.50
CA ILE A 340 -27.01 -24.78 -4.86
C ILE A 340 -28.35 -24.05 -5.06
N VAL A 341 -28.98 -24.22 -6.22
CA VAL A 341 -30.37 -23.77 -6.43
C VAL A 341 -31.30 -24.51 -5.46
N ALA A 342 -31.20 -25.84 -5.32
CA ALA A 342 -32.00 -26.59 -4.35
C ALA A 342 -31.77 -26.14 -2.89
N PHE A 343 -30.51 -25.88 -2.51
CA PHE A 343 -30.14 -25.33 -1.21
C PHE A 343 -30.76 -23.94 -0.96
N LEU A 344 -30.68 -23.02 -1.92
CA LEU A 344 -31.33 -21.70 -1.80
C LEU A 344 -32.85 -21.79 -1.78
N SER A 345 -33.44 -22.64 -2.62
CA SER A 345 -34.88 -22.89 -2.66
C SER A 345 -35.39 -23.33 -1.29
N GLN A 346 -34.81 -24.40 -0.74
CA GLN A 346 -35.18 -24.90 0.59
C GLN A 346 -34.98 -23.86 1.71
N LEU A 347 -33.93 -23.03 1.62
CA LEU A 347 -33.68 -21.94 2.57
C LEU A 347 -34.73 -20.84 2.45
N LEU A 348 -35.13 -20.44 1.24
CA LEU A 348 -36.13 -19.41 0.99
C LEU A 348 -37.55 -19.88 1.33
N GLU A 349 -37.92 -21.12 0.97
CA GLU A 349 -39.16 -21.78 1.43
C GLU A 349 -39.28 -21.77 2.96
N SER A 350 -38.15 -21.98 3.63
CA SER A 350 -38.07 -22.02 5.09
C SER A 350 -38.05 -20.64 5.75
N ALA A 351 -37.80 -19.57 4.99
CA ALA A 351 -37.60 -18.21 5.47
C ALA A 351 -38.49 -17.18 4.74
N PRO A 352 -39.83 -17.31 4.76
CA PRO A 352 -40.75 -16.46 3.98
C PRO A 352 -40.80 -14.98 4.42
N HIS A 353 -40.08 -14.59 5.49
CA HIS A 353 -40.00 -13.22 6.00
C HIS A 353 -38.59 -12.60 5.85
N LEU A 354 -37.70 -13.27 5.12
CA LEU A 354 -36.30 -12.93 5.02
C LEU A 354 -36.06 -11.65 4.20
N ARG A 355 -35.69 -10.57 4.88
CA ARG A 355 -35.35 -9.26 4.27
C ARG A 355 -33.89 -9.17 3.83
N LYS A 356 -33.00 -9.95 4.45
CA LYS A 356 -31.56 -9.91 4.15
C LYS A 356 -30.95 -11.31 4.20
N LEU A 357 -30.32 -11.70 3.10
CA LEU A 357 -29.59 -12.95 2.96
C LEU A 357 -28.10 -12.66 2.67
N ASP A 358 -27.20 -13.23 3.46
CA ASP A 358 -25.75 -13.11 3.30
C ASP A 358 -25.12 -14.52 3.32
N LEU A 359 -24.41 -14.89 2.26
CA LEU A 359 -23.91 -16.26 2.07
C LEU A 359 -22.43 -16.22 1.71
N ALA A 360 -21.56 -16.59 2.65
CA ALA A 360 -20.15 -16.79 2.40
C ALA A 360 -19.85 -18.27 2.15
N PHE A 361 -19.57 -18.64 0.90
CA PHE A 361 -19.21 -20.00 0.51
C PHE A 361 -17.73 -20.26 0.72
N ARG A 362 -17.38 -21.47 1.18
CA ARG A 362 -16.01 -21.96 1.26
C ARG A 362 -15.84 -23.12 0.27
N PRO A 363 -15.09 -22.94 -0.83
CA PRO A 363 -14.79 -24.07 -1.72
C PRO A 363 -13.85 -25.05 -1.02
N GLU A 364 -14.16 -26.35 -1.06
CA GLU A 364 -13.25 -27.40 -0.56
C GLU A 364 -12.03 -27.59 -1.47
N TYR A 365 -12.21 -27.41 -2.78
CA TYR A 365 -11.17 -27.61 -3.79
C TYR A 365 -10.56 -26.28 -4.27
N TYR A 366 -9.23 -26.20 -4.19
CA TYR A 366 -8.44 -25.15 -4.82
C TYR A 366 -8.67 -25.17 -6.33
N GLY A 367 -9.27 -24.11 -6.89
CA GLY A 367 -9.50 -23.98 -8.33
C GLY A 367 -10.92 -24.21 -8.84
N ALA A 368 -11.93 -24.36 -7.96
CA ALA A 368 -13.32 -24.35 -8.39
C ALA A 368 -13.67 -23.06 -9.17
N ARG A 369 -14.31 -23.20 -10.35
CA ARG A 369 -14.69 -22.06 -11.21
C ARG A 369 -15.91 -21.33 -10.65
N VAL A 370 -15.82 -19.99 -10.63
CA VAL A 370 -16.85 -19.10 -10.04
C VAL A 370 -18.10 -18.98 -10.93
N ASP A 371 -17.96 -19.19 -12.24
CA ASP A 371 -18.98 -19.00 -13.30
C ASP A 371 -20.32 -19.71 -13.06
N ASN A 372 -20.31 -20.73 -12.19
CA ASN A 372 -21.49 -21.49 -11.79
C ASN A 372 -22.33 -20.78 -10.72
N VAL A 373 -21.72 -20.02 -9.81
CA VAL A 373 -22.48 -19.28 -8.77
C VAL A 373 -23.31 -18.15 -9.36
N THR A 374 -22.90 -17.59 -10.49
CA THR A 374 -23.68 -16.60 -11.25
C THR A 374 -24.86 -17.18 -12.04
N ARG A 375 -25.10 -18.49 -11.96
CA ARG A 375 -26.31 -19.16 -12.48
C ARG A 375 -27.34 -19.46 -11.39
N ILE A 376 -27.05 -19.13 -10.14
CA ILE A 376 -27.95 -19.39 -9.02
C ILE A 376 -28.97 -18.25 -8.92
N VAL A 377 -30.15 -18.43 -9.51
CA VAL A 377 -31.36 -17.71 -9.07
C VAL A 377 -32.49 -18.74 -8.92
N PRO A 378 -33.27 -18.68 -7.82
CA PRO A 378 -34.38 -19.60 -7.59
C PRO A 378 -35.53 -19.32 -8.55
N ASP A 379 -36.36 -20.33 -8.84
CA ASP A 379 -37.59 -20.10 -9.60
C ASP A 379 -38.52 -19.12 -8.85
N PRO A 380 -38.85 -17.95 -9.43
CA PRO A 380 -39.68 -16.97 -8.76
C PRO A 380 -41.14 -17.42 -8.59
N ALA A 381 -41.64 -18.37 -9.41
CA ALA A 381 -42.99 -18.89 -9.26
C ALA A 381 -43.11 -19.73 -7.97
N SER A 382 -42.14 -20.62 -7.73
CA SER A 382 -42.10 -21.47 -6.53
C SER A 382 -41.79 -20.71 -5.23
N HIS A 383 -41.10 -19.56 -5.29
CA HIS A 383 -40.57 -18.85 -4.11
C HIS A 383 -41.14 -17.43 -3.90
N ALA A 384 -42.26 -17.11 -4.56
CA ALA A 384 -42.81 -15.75 -4.63
C ALA A 384 -42.94 -15.05 -3.26
N HIS A 385 -43.38 -15.75 -2.21
CA HIS A 385 -43.56 -15.18 -0.87
C HIS A 385 -42.24 -14.77 -0.19
N ALA A 386 -41.18 -15.58 -0.30
CA ALA A 386 -39.88 -15.24 0.27
C ALA A 386 -39.24 -14.07 -0.50
N LEU A 387 -39.28 -14.13 -1.83
CA LEU A 387 -38.77 -13.09 -2.72
C LEU A 387 -39.56 -11.77 -2.64
N GLN A 388 -40.80 -11.77 -2.14
CA GLN A 388 -41.55 -10.52 -1.86
C GLN A 388 -41.01 -9.73 -0.66
N SER A 389 -40.12 -10.31 0.17
CA SER A 389 -39.58 -9.63 1.36
C SER A 389 -38.08 -9.30 1.28
N LEU A 390 -37.33 -9.94 0.39
CA LEU A 390 -35.86 -9.88 0.30
C LEU A 390 -35.34 -8.53 -0.26
N ALA A 391 -35.05 -7.58 0.63
CA ALA A 391 -34.52 -6.27 0.28
C ALA A 391 -32.99 -6.23 0.05
N SER A 392 -32.23 -7.17 0.61
CA SER A 392 -30.76 -7.21 0.48
C SER A 392 -30.24 -8.64 0.28
N LEU A 393 -29.31 -8.80 -0.65
CA LEU A 393 -28.67 -10.07 -0.98
C LEU A 393 -27.16 -9.89 -1.01
N SER A 394 -26.42 -10.82 -0.41
CA SER A 394 -24.96 -10.78 -0.33
C SER A 394 -24.40 -12.19 -0.56
N PHE A 395 -23.44 -12.31 -1.47
CA PHE A 395 -22.65 -13.50 -1.69
C PHE A 395 -21.18 -13.18 -1.47
N SER A 396 -20.43 -14.09 -0.84
CA SER A 396 -18.99 -13.95 -0.71
C SER A 396 -18.22 -15.25 -0.87
N MET A 397 -17.02 -15.16 -1.45
CA MET A 397 -16.05 -16.24 -1.59
C MET A 397 -14.68 -15.72 -1.12
N PRO A 398 -14.37 -15.85 0.18
CA PRO A 398 -13.18 -15.22 0.75
C PRO A 398 -11.86 -15.93 0.39
N GLN A 399 -11.88 -17.17 -0.13
CA GLN A 399 -10.68 -17.99 -0.30
C GLN A 399 -10.69 -18.86 -1.58
N HIS A 400 -9.50 -19.01 -2.19
CA HIS A 400 -9.07 -20.03 -3.18
C HIS A 400 -9.83 -20.23 -4.51
N ALA A 401 -10.98 -19.60 -4.75
CA ALA A 401 -11.66 -19.68 -6.05
C ALA A 401 -10.81 -19.08 -7.17
N LYS A 402 -10.45 -19.83 -8.22
CA LYS A 402 -9.77 -19.32 -9.43
C LYS A 402 -10.82 -19.06 -10.51
N GLY A 403 -10.94 -17.81 -10.94
CA GLY A 403 -11.84 -17.40 -12.03
C GLY A 403 -11.97 -15.89 -12.06
N ILE A 404 -11.94 -15.31 -13.26
CA ILE A 404 -12.29 -13.90 -13.50
C ILE A 404 -13.76 -13.92 -13.90
N LEU A 405 -14.66 -13.41 -13.06
CA LEU A 405 -16.03 -13.19 -13.49
C LEU A 405 -16.08 -11.98 -14.41
N SER A 406 -16.57 -12.18 -15.64
CA SER A 406 -16.80 -11.07 -16.55
C SER A 406 -17.95 -10.19 -16.05
N GLY A 407 -17.88 -8.90 -16.36
CA GLY A 407 -18.92 -7.93 -16.01
C GLY A 407 -20.29 -8.32 -16.53
N LYS A 408 -20.34 -8.79 -17.78
CA LYS A 408 -21.52 -9.34 -18.43
C LYS A 408 -22.18 -10.48 -17.64
N ILE A 409 -21.41 -11.42 -17.09
CA ILE A 409 -21.94 -12.54 -16.29
C ILE A 409 -22.54 -12.01 -14.96
N LEU A 410 -21.86 -11.07 -14.32
CA LEU A 410 -22.32 -10.41 -13.09
C LEU A 410 -23.57 -9.55 -13.31
N GLU A 411 -23.66 -8.85 -14.45
CA GLU A 411 -24.83 -8.07 -14.83
C GLU A 411 -26.04 -8.96 -15.15
N ILE A 412 -25.83 -10.08 -15.87
CA ILE A 412 -26.88 -11.09 -16.12
C ILE A 412 -27.41 -11.63 -14.78
N PHE A 413 -26.52 -11.97 -13.84
CA PHE A 413 -26.90 -12.43 -12.51
C PHE A 413 -27.70 -11.37 -11.74
N ALA A 414 -27.20 -10.13 -11.66
CA ALA A 414 -27.87 -9.05 -10.96
C ALA A 414 -29.25 -8.75 -11.57
N ARG A 415 -29.34 -8.70 -12.90
CA ARG A 415 -30.60 -8.50 -13.65
C ARG A 415 -31.61 -9.61 -13.36
N ALA A 416 -31.17 -10.88 -13.35
CA ALA A 416 -32.03 -12.02 -13.05
C ALA A 416 -32.59 -11.97 -11.61
N TRP A 417 -31.75 -11.68 -10.61
CA TRP A 417 -32.21 -11.48 -9.21
C TRP A 417 -33.12 -10.27 -9.04
N LEU A 418 -32.79 -9.14 -9.66
CA LEU A 418 -33.62 -7.93 -9.62
C LEU A 418 -34.98 -8.14 -10.32
N THR A 419 -35.06 -9.06 -11.28
CA THR A 419 -36.32 -9.43 -11.96
C THR A 419 -37.14 -10.40 -11.10
N ALA A 420 -36.50 -11.42 -10.53
CA ALA A 420 -37.15 -12.38 -9.62
C ALA A 420 -37.61 -11.74 -8.30
N CYS A 421 -36.95 -10.66 -7.86
CA CYS A 421 -37.19 -9.98 -6.59
C CYS A 421 -37.40 -8.47 -6.80
N PRO A 422 -38.67 -8.02 -6.98
CA PRO A 422 -38.99 -6.61 -7.22
C PRO A 422 -38.64 -5.67 -6.05
N VAL A 423 -38.61 -6.18 -4.81
CA VAL A 423 -38.26 -5.41 -3.60
C VAL A 423 -36.76 -5.33 -3.34
N LEU A 424 -35.92 -6.04 -4.09
CA LEU A 424 -34.48 -6.10 -3.89
C LEU A 424 -33.85 -4.73 -4.12
N VAL A 425 -33.27 -4.15 -3.07
CA VAL A 425 -32.62 -2.84 -3.05
C VAL A 425 -31.10 -2.98 -3.25
N ASN A 426 -30.49 -4.03 -2.69
CA ASN A 426 -29.04 -4.20 -2.69
C ASN A 426 -28.63 -5.63 -3.05
N ILE A 427 -27.70 -5.76 -4.00
CA ILE A 427 -26.98 -7.02 -4.27
C ILE A 427 -25.49 -6.75 -4.03
N ARG A 428 -24.82 -7.60 -3.25
CA ARG A 428 -23.38 -7.59 -3.02
C ARG A 428 -22.77 -8.93 -3.43
N ILE A 429 -21.64 -8.92 -4.13
CA ILE A 429 -20.87 -10.12 -4.47
C ILE A 429 -19.41 -9.81 -4.16
N SER A 430 -18.80 -10.56 -3.24
CA SER A 430 -17.40 -10.38 -2.82
C SER A 430 -16.58 -11.60 -3.22
N LEU A 431 -15.52 -11.42 -4.01
CA LEU A 431 -14.70 -12.49 -4.58
C LEU A 431 -13.24 -12.16 -4.30
N ARG A 432 -12.63 -12.84 -3.32
CA ARG A 432 -11.31 -12.47 -2.80
C ARG A 432 -11.27 -10.94 -2.47
N ASP A 433 -10.38 -10.23 -3.17
CA ASP A 433 -10.04 -8.81 -3.08
C ASP A 433 -11.01 -7.92 -3.89
N GLN A 434 -12.07 -8.47 -4.50
CA GLN A 434 -13.02 -7.73 -5.34
C GLN A 434 -14.41 -7.70 -4.72
N GLU A 435 -15.05 -6.53 -4.69
CA GLU A 435 -16.43 -6.35 -4.30
C GLU A 435 -17.22 -5.68 -5.42
N PHE A 436 -18.32 -6.32 -5.79
CA PHE A 436 -19.31 -5.84 -6.74
C PHE A 436 -20.61 -5.56 -5.98
N ARG A 437 -21.23 -4.41 -6.22
CA ARG A 437 -22.47 -4.01 -5.56
C ARG A 437 -23.44 -3.39 -6.56
N TRP A 438 -24.72 -3.73 -6.49
CA TRP A 438 -25.79 -3.09 -7.25
C TRP A 438 -26.81 -2.51 -6.28
N THR A 439 -27.03 -1.19 -6.37
CA THR A 439 -28.05 -0.51 -5.56
C THR A 439 -29.20 -0.07 -6.46
N ARG A 440 -30.39 -0.62 -6.25
CA ARG A 440 -31.65 -0.14 -6.86
C ARG A 440 -32.17 1.05 -6.06
N ARG A 441 -32.47 2.16 -6.74
CA ARG A 441 -33.17 3.34 -6.21
C ARG A 441 -34.41 3.60 -7.06
N TRP A 442 -35.49 4.03 -6.45
CA TRP A 442 -36.69 4.45 -7.17
C TRP A 442 -36.60 5.95 -7.45
N LYS A 443 -36.88 6.37 -8.69
CA LYS A 443 -37.00 7.77 -9.10
C LYS A 443 -38.28 7.94 -9.90
N THR A 444 -38.99 9.04 -9.71
CA THR A 444 -39.94 9.48 -10.74
C THR A 444 -39.18 9.96 -11.97
N ASP A 445 -39.68 9.67 -13.16
CA ASP A 445 -39.25 10.33 -14.39
C ASP A 445 -40.02 11.65 -14.62
N GLU A 446 -39.76 12.28 -15.77
CA GLU A 446 -40.35 13.56 -16.17
C GLU A 446 -41.87 13.47 -16.39
N GLU A 447 -42.42 12.25 -16.52
CA GLU A 447 -43.85 11.97 -16.65
C GLU A 447 -44.52 11.60 -15.30
N ASN A 448 -43.77 11.68 -14.19
CA ASN A 448 -44.14 11.20 -12.85
C ASN A 448 -44.32 9.67 -12.72
N HIS A 449 -43.87 8.86 -13.67
CA HIS A 449 -43.88 7.41 -13.53
C HIS A 449 -42.73 6.95 -12.62
N LEU A 450 -43.02 6.02 -11.70
CA LEU A 450 -42.02 5.50 -10.77
C LEU A 450 -41.14 4.45 -11.45
N ARG A 451 -39.91 4.80 -11.82
CA ARG A 451 -38.93 3.90 -12.44
C ARG A 451 -37.85 3.45 -11.45
N SER A 452 -37.44 2.19 -11.54
CA SER A 452 -36.28 1.68 -10.80
C SER A 452 -34.98 1.97 -11.56
N VAL A 453 -34.05 2.69 -10.95
CA VAL A 453 -32.70 2.94 -11.46
C VAL A 453 -31.73 2.09 -10.67
N VAL A 454 -30.91 1.29 -11.35
CA VAL A 454 -29.90 0.42 -10.72
C VAL A 454 -28.53 1.03 -10.96
N THR A 455 -27.80 1.34 -9.89
CA THR A 455 -26.43 1.83 -9.96
C THR A 455 -25.48 0.70 -9.58
N PRO A 456 -24.67 0.18 -10.51
CA PRO A 456 -23.62 -0.75 -10.19
C PRO A 456 -22.42 0.00 -9.60
N GLN A 457 -21.67 -0.65 -8.72
CA GLN A 457 -20.56 -0.10 -7.96
C GLN A 457 -19.49 -1.18 -7.86
N TYR A 458 -18.26 -0.85 -8.27
CA TYR A 458 -17.10 -1.72 -8.10
C TYR A 458 -16.20 -1.19 -7.00
N ARG A 459 -15.60 -2.09 -6.22
CA ARG A 459 -14.50 -1.79 -5.32
C ARG A 459 -13.50 -2.93 -5.38
N ILE A 460 -12.27 -2.65 -5.80
CA ILE A 460 -11.14 -3.52 -5.48
C ILE A 460 -10.77 -3.22 -4.04
N ASN A 461 -11.08 -4.15 -3.13
CA ASN A 461 -10.55 -4.17 -1.79
C ASN A 461 -9.11 -4.69 -1.89
N SER A 462 -8.18 -3.81 -2.27
CA SER A 462 -6.75 -4.11 -2.28
C SER A 462 -6.27 -4.42 -0.86
N ILE A 463 -6.32 -5.70 -0.48
CA ILE A 463 -5.63 -6.20 0.70
C ILE A 463 -4.13 -6.04 0.41
N SER A 464 -3.45 -5.23 1.22
CA SER A 464 -1.99 -5.18 1.31
C SER A 464 -1.49 -6.53 1.83
N GLY A 465 -1.27 -7.48 0.91
CA GLY A 465 -1.04 -8.88 1.23
C GLY A 465 -0.67 -9.73 0.03
N TRP A 466 0.60 -9.62 -0.38
CA TRP A 466 1.45 -10.68 -0.97
C TRP A 466 0.79 -11.64 -1.98
N LYS A 467 1.23 -11.58 -3.24
CA LYS A 467 1.08 -12.66 -4.22
C LYS A 467 2.39 -12.87 -4.96
N ASP A 468 3.06 -13.98 -4.66
CA ASP A 468 4.21 -14.46 -5.39
C ASP A 468 3.77 -15.30 -6.61
N ASP A 469 4.67 -15.35 -7.59
CA ASP A 469 4.63 -16.12 -8.84
C ASP A 469 3.72 -15.59 -9.97
N GLU A 470 4.29 -15.58 -11.18
CA GLU A 470 3.94 -14.67 -12.28
C GLU A 470 3.47 -15.42 -13.54
N THR A 471 3.48 -16.76 -13.51
CA THR A 471 3.31 -17.63 -14.70
C THR A 471 1.89 -18.19 -14.91
N SER A 472 0.85 -17.66 -14.24
CA SER A 472 -0.54 -18.16 -14.43
C SER A 472 -1.65 -17.10 -14.57
N VAL A 473 -1.31 -15.86 -14.97
CA VAL A 473 -2.28 -14.75 -15.04
C VAL A 473 -3.06 -14.66 -16.37
N PHE A 474 -2.51 -15.18 -17.49
CA PHE A 474 -3.13 -15.01 -18.81
C PHE A 474 -3.37 -16.35 -19.54
N ALA A 475 -4.56 -16.92 -19.32
CA ALA A 475 -5.19 -17.88 -20.22
C ALA A 475 -6.72 -17.65 -20.26
N ASP A 476 -7.17 -17.07 -21.37
CA ASP A 476 -8.55 -16.90 -21.89
C ASP A 476 -9.67 -16.17 -21.10
N THR A 477 -9.81 -14.90 -21.49
CA THR A 477 -11.00 -14.04 -21.69
C THR A 477 -12.41 -14.48 -21.26
N ASP A 478 -13.14 -13.58 -20.57
CA ASP A 478 -14.18 -12.76 -21.23
C ASP A 478 -14.48 -11.41 -20.52
N VAL A 479 -15.07 -10.44 -21.22
CA VAL A 479 -14.77 -8.99 -21.05
C VAL A 479 -15.94 -8.08 -20.57
N ASP A 480 -15.56 -6.90 -20.05
CA ASP A 480 -16.28 -5.61 -19.86
C ASP A 480 -17.50 -5.44 -18.92
N TRP A 481 -17.48 -4.32 -18.18
CA TRP A 481 -18.64 -3.55 -17.67
C TRP A 481 -18.24 -2.12 -17.21
N LYS A 482 -17.55 -1.37 -18.07
CA LYS A 482 -17.03 0.00 -17.80
C LYS A 482 -18.00 0.93 -17.05
N SER A 483 -17.40 1.84 -16.26
CA SER A 483 -17.96 2.99 -15.52
C SER A 483 -18.42 2.78 -14.07
N ALA A 484 -17.58 3.27 -13.14
CA ALA A 484 -17.99 3.83 -11.84
C ALA A 484 -16.82 4.64 -11.24
N VAL A 485 -16.61 5.87 -11.73
CA VAL A 485 -15.92 6.91 -10.93
C VAL A 485 -16.80 7.20 -9.71
N TRP A 486 -16.23 7.22 -8.51
CA TRP A 486 -16.93 7.70 -7.32
C TRP A 486 -16.58 9.17 -7.10
N SER A 487 -17.60 10.01 -6.93
CA SER A 487 -17.53 11.34 -6.32
C SER A 487 -18.68 11.48 -5.33
N ASP A 488 -18.37 11.85 -4.10
CA ASP A 488 -19.22 12.56 -3.14
C ASP A 488 -20.67 12.08 -2.98
N THR A 489 -20.89 11.18 -2.01
CA THR A 489 -21.89 11.40 -0.94
C THR A 489 -21.78 10.32 0.14
N PHE A 490 -21.91 10.77 1.40
CA PHE A 490 -21.89 10.04 2.68
C PHE A 490 -20.54 9.89 3.40
N TYR A 491 -20.62 10.29 4.67
CA TYR A 491 -19.57 10.43 5.69
C TYR A 491 -18.67 9.21 5.87
N THR A 492 -17.41 9.52 6.21
CA THR A 492 -16.38 8.60 6.66
C THR A 492 -16.76 7.90 7.97
N LEU A 493 -16.95 6.58 7.90
CA LEU A 493 -16.69 5.67 9.02
C LEU A 493 -15.33 5.00 8.74
N PRO A 494 -14.37 5.05 9.67
CA PRO A 494 -13.02 4.53 9.41
C PRO A 494 -13.02 3.02 9.22
N ALA A 495 -12.18 2.55 8.30
CA ALA A 495 -12.01 1.12 8.02
C ALA A 495 -11.13 0.48 9.09
N HIS A 496 -11.71 -0.42 9.90
CA HIS A 496 -10.96 -1.25 10.85
C HIS A 496 -10.64 -2.63 10.27
N GLY A 497 -9.51 -3.20 10.72
CA GLY A 497 -9.07 -4.55 10.36
C GLY A 497 -10.05 -5.64 10.82
N TYR A 498 -9.84 -6.87 10.32
CA TYR A 498 -10.75 -8.02 10.40
C TYR A 498 -11.22 -8.41 11.82
N VAL A 499 -12.27 -7.74 12.33
CA VAL A 499 -13.22 -8.26 13.33
C VAL A 499 -14.64 -7.83 12.93
N ASN A 500 -15.62 -8.72 13.13
CA ASN A 500 -16.98 -8.52 12.63
C ASN A 500 -17.76 -7.39 13.33
N LEU A 501 -18.01 -6.29 12.62
CA LEU A 501 -19.02 -5.31 12.98
C LEU A 501 -20.04 -5.16 11.83
N LEU A 502 -21.29 -5.50 12.12
CA LEU A 502 -22.44 -5.30 11.24
C LEU A 502 -23.18 -4.03 11.68
N GLY A 503 -23.27 -3.04 10.80
CA GLY A 503 -23.96 -1.78 11.08
C GLY A 503 -25.46 -1.98 11.30
N CYS A 504 -25.98 -1.38 12.37
CA CYS A 504 -27.41 -1.24 12.59
C CYS A 504 -27.93 -0.02 11.80
N VAL A 505 -28.92 -0.22 10.93
CA VAL A 505 -29.69 0.88 10.34
C VAL A 505 -30.94 1.07 11.18
N PHE A 506 -31.06 2.19 11.88
CA PHE A 506 -32.31 2.57 12.54
C PHE A 506 -33.32 3.05 11.49
N LEU A 507 -34.38 2.26 11.30
CA LEU A 507 -35.62 2.73 10.70
C LEU A 507 -36.44 3.41 11.79
N VAL A 508 -36.62 4.73 11.69
CA VAL A 508 -37.57 5.50 12.50
C VAL A 508 -38.81 5.80 11.64
N ASP A 509 -39.99 5.75 12.26
CA ASP A 509 -41.28 5.62 11.60
C ASP A 509 -41.65 6.73 10.61
N ALA A 510 -42.47 6.34 9.64
CA ALA A 510 -42.96 7.21 8.59
C ALA A 510 -44.08 8.15 9.08
N HIS A 511 -43.85 9.46 8.98
CA HIS A 511 -44.93 10.43 8.77
C HIS A 511 -44.62 11.34 7.58
N LEU A 512 -45.29 11.05 6.46
CA LEU A 512 -45.23 11.84 5.23
C LEU A 512 -46.02 13.15 5.40
N VAL A 513 -45.36 14.25 5.78
CA VAL A 513 -45.95 15.59 5.72
C VAL A 513 -45.60 16.23 4.39
N LEU A 514 -46.60 16.33 3.51
CA LEU A 514 -46.45 16.86 2.16
C LEU A 514 -46.44 18.40 2.18
N LEU A 515 -45.25 19.02 2.14
CA LEU A 515 -45.12 20.47 1.90
C LEU A 515 -44.64 20.74 0.48
N LYS A 516 -45.58 21.24 -0.33
CA LYS A 516 -45.42 21.57 -1.75
C LYS A 516 -44.82 22.98 -1.88
N ALA A 517 -43.59 23.08 -2.38
CA ALA A 517 -42.95 24.36 -2.72
C ALA A 517 -42.63 24.42 -4.22
N THR A 518 -43.37 25.25 -4.96
CA THR A 518 -43.07 25.61 -6.35
C THR A 518 -42.01 26.72 -6.42
N PRO A 519 -41.22 26.80 -7.51
CA PRO A 519 -40.06 27.70 -7.56
C PRO A 519 -40.47 29.16 -7.82
N ALA A 520 -40.12 30.05 -6.88
CA ALA A 520 -40.01 31.48 -7.09
C ALA A 520 -38.87 32.00 -6.20
N GLY A 521 -37.93 32.75 -6.78
CA GLY A 521 -36.64 33.02 -6.15
C GLY A 521 -36.67 34.04 -5.01
N VAL A 522 -35.80 33.82 -4.03
CA VAL A 522 -35.26 34.87 -3.15
C VAL A 522 -33.76 34.62 -3.01
N GLY A 523 -32.94 35.58 -3.46
CA GLY A 523 -31.50 35.54 -3.22
C GLY A 523 -31.20 35.84 -1.75
N ILE A 524 -30.29 35.10 -1.14
CA ILE A 524 -29.83 35.40 0.23
C ILE A 524 -28.99 36.68 0.16
N ALA A 525 -29.51 37.73 0.79
CA ALA A 525 -28.91 39.05 0.76
C ALA A 525 -27.65 39.13 1.63
N LEU A 526 -26.58 39.64 1.03
CA LEU A 526 -25.40 40.12 1.74
C LEU A 526 -25.81 41.30 2.63
N CYS A 527 -25.81 41.12 3.96
CA CYS A 527 -26.11 42.21 4.89
C CYS A 527 -24.88 43.12 5.09
N MET A 528 -24.72 44.10 4.20
CA MET A 528 -23.96 45.30 4.54
C MET A 528 -24.79 46.19 5.49
N LEU A 529 -24.17 46.70 6.55
CA LEU A 529 -24.73 47.76 7.39
C LEU A 529 -24.18 49.13 6.95
N LEU A 530 -25.01 50.15 7.01
CA LEU A 530 -24.83 51.45 6.36
C LEU A 530 -24.22 52.54 7.27
N VAL A 531 -23.19 53.20 6.73
CA VAL A 531 -23.01 54.66 6.59
C VAL A 531 -23.07 55.60 7.82
N GLY A 532 -21.95 56.34 7.97
CA GLY A 532 -21.81 57.72 8.47
C GLY A 532 -20.30 58.03 8.56
N ASP A 533 -19.70 59.06 7.94
CA ASP A 533 -20.24 60.22 7.21
C ASP A 533 -19.33 60.64 6.02
N VAL A 534 -19.77 61.65 5.24
CA VAL A 534 -19.25 62.06 3.90
C VAL A 534 -17.86 62.73 3.85
N VAL A 535 -16.99 62.34 2.89
CA VAL A 535 -16.36 63.21 1.86
C VAL A 535 -15.98 62.38 0.61
N VAL A 536 -16.32 62.88 -0.59
CA VAL A 536 -15.99 62.29 -1.91
C VAL A 536 -14.73 62.92 -2.50
N TRP A 537 -13.72 62.13 -2.90
CA TRP A 537 -12.79 62.47 -3.98
C TRP A 537 -12.34 61.22 -4.78
N GLN A 538 -12.67 61.22 -6.08
CA GLN A 538 -12.00 60.63 -7.25
C GLN A 538 -11.29 59.24 -7.17
N SER A 539 -11.72 58.35 -8.08
CA SER A 539 -11.01 57.16 -8.60
C SER A 539 -10.19 57.57 -9.85
N PRO A 540 -9.12 56.85 -10.31
CA PRO A 540 -8.75 55.48 -9.96
C PRO A 540 -7.27 55.20 -9.63
N VAL A 541 -7.06 54.28 -8.69
CA VAL A 541 -5.97 53.31 -8.77
C VAL A 541 -6.60 51.93 -8.56
N THR A 542 -6.51 51.06 -9.56
CA THR A 542 -6.77 49.63 -9.37
C THR A 542 -5.62 49.03 -8.59
N ALA A 543 -5.61 49.26 -7.28
CA ALA A 543 -4.77 48.48 -6.38
C ALA A 543 -5.23 47.02 -6.50
N SER A 544 -4.34 46.13 -6.92
CA SER A 544 -4.61 44.71 -6.84
C SER A 544 -4.82 44.37 -5.37
N MET A 545 -6.04 43.99 -5.01
CA MET A 545 -6.29 43.40 -3.70
C MET A 545 -5.52 42.10 -3.67
N SER A 546 -4.53 42.03 -2.78
CA SER A 546 -3.65 40.87 -2.70
C SER A 546 -4.45 39.59 -2.46
N ILE A 547 -4.02 38.56 -3.17
CA ILE A 547 -4.56 37.19 -3.13
C ILE A 547 -4.50 36.61 -1.70
N ILE A 548 -3.54 37.06 -0.89
CA ILE A 548 -3.43 36.79 0.53
C ILE A 548 -3.32 38.15 1.24
N PRO A 549 -4.30 38.55 2.08
CA PRO A 549 -4.29 39.87 2.73
C PRO A 549 -2.99 40.15 3.50
N GLY A 550 -2.20 41.13 3.02
CA GLY A 550 -0.94 41.55 3.64
C GLY A 550 0.35 41.17 2.91
N LEU A 551 0.29 40.36 1.84
CA LEU A 551 1.46 40.02 1.00
C LEU A 551 1.44 40.78 -0.33
N ASN A 552 2.61 41.05 -0.94
CA ASN A 552 2.66 41.58 -2.31
C ASN A 552 2.62 40.44 -3.36
N GLU A 553 2.48 40.80 -4.64
CA GLU A 553 2.37 39.81 -5.73
C GLU A 553 3.63 38.93 -5.84
N ASP A 554 4.83 39.48 -5.64
CA ASP A 554 6.09 38.73 -5.69
C ASP A 554 6.20 37.69 -4.57
N CYS A 555 5.87 38.06 -3.33
CA CYS A 555 5.85 37.12 -2.20
C CYS A 555 4.75 36.06 -2.38
N THR A 556 3.61 36.45 -2.94
CA THR A 556 2.54 35.48 -3.28
C THR A 556 3.01 34.51 -4.35
N ALA A 557 3.69 34.97 -5.39
CA ALA A 557 4.23 34.14 -6.46
C ALA A 557 5.30 33.16 -5.96
N LEU A 558 6.14 33.59 -5.01
CA LEU A 558 7.12 32.75 -4.31
C LEU A 558 6.45 31.69 -3.42
N ILE A 559 5.48 32.07 -2.58
CA ILE A 559 4.75 31.12 -1.73
C ILE A 559 4.04 30.06 -2.58
N LEU A 560 3.42 30.47 -3.69
CA LEU A 560 2.79 29.55 -4.66
C LEU A 560 3.79 28.59 -5.33
N ASP A 561 5.09 28.88 -5.36
CA ASP A 561 6.13 27.96 -5.85
C ASP A 561 6.55 26.91 -4.79
N TYR A 562 6.27 27.14 -3.50
CA TYR A 562 6.60 26.21 -2.40
C TYR A 562 5.42 25.32 -1.96
N LEU A 563 4.22 25.54 -2.50
CA LEU A 563 3.02 24.78 -2.11
C LEU A 563 2.86 23.49 -2.90
N THR A 564 2.52 22.39 -2.21
CA THR A 564 2.16 21.12 -2.84
C THR A 564 0.90 21.25 -3.70
N VAL A 565 0.74 20.37 -4.69
CA VAL A 565 -0.44 20.32 -5.59
C VAL A 565 -1.76 20.34 -4.82
N SER A 566 -1.86 19.58 -3.72
CA SER A 566 -3.05 19.54 -2.86
C SER A 566 -3.28 20.85 -2.11
N SER A 567 -2.21 21.52 -1.65
CA SER A 567 -2.30 22.83 -0.99
C SER A 567 -2.71 23.94 -1.95
N LEU A 568 -2.17 23.89 -3.18
CA LEU A 568 -2.58 24.75 -4.29
C LEU A 568 -4.05 24.54 -4.64
N GLN A 569 -4.53 23.30 -4.73
CA GLN A 569 -5.96 23.00 -4.95
C GLN A 569 -6.84 23.53 -3.82
N CYS A 570 -6.43 23.37 -2.55
CA CYS A 570 -7.15 23.93 -1.41
C CYS A 570 -7.27 25.47 -1.51
N MET A 571 -6.17 26.16 -1.84
CA MET A 571 -6.18 27.61 -2.08
C MET A 571 -7.06 28.04 -3.27
N ALA A 572 -7.13 27.26 -4.34
CA ALA A 572 -8.02 27.53 -5.47
C ALA A 572 -9.51 27.37 -5.12
N VAL A 573 -9.84 26.52 -4.14
CA VAL A 573 -11.22 26.35 -3.63
C VAL A 573 -11.58 27.48 -2.65
N THR A 574 -10.64 27.94 -1.82
CA THR A 574 -10.90 28.96 -0.80
C THR A 574 -10.77 30.41 -1.29
N SER A 575 -10.06 30.68 -2.40
CA SER A 575 -9.88 32.02 -2.94
C SER A 575 -10.03 32.07 -4.47
N THR A 576 -11.09 32.75 -4.93
CA THR A 576 -11.31 33.05 -6.35
C THR A 576 -10.23 33.96 -6.95
N ALA A 577 -9.53 34.74 -6.14
CA ALA A 577 -8.38 35.53 -6.55
C ALA A 577 -7.11 34.66 -6.74
N ALA A 578 -6.91 33.63 -5.91
CA ALA A 578 -5.80 32.70 -6.03
C ALA A 578 -5.92 31.78 -7.26
N LEU A 579 -7.16 31.53 -7.72
CA LEU A 579 -7.48 30.56 -8.77
C LEU A 579 -6.65 30.72 -10.06
N ILE A 580 -6.37 31.94 -10.52
CA ILE A 580 -5.62 32.18 -11.76
C ILE A 580 -4.13 31.84 -11.60
N PRO A 581 -3.36 32.42 -10.66
CA PRO A 581 -1.95 32.09 -10.52
C PRO A 581 -1.71 30.66 -10.00
N VAL A 582 -2.62 30.10 -9.20
CA VAL A 582 -2.57 28.67 -8.83
C VAL A 582 -2.64 27.78 -10.07
N ARG A 583 -3.56 28.05 -11.01
CA ARG A 583 -3.69 27.27 -12.25
C ARG A 583 -2.42 27.26 -13.09
N LEU A 584 -1.68 28.36 -13.12
CA LEU A 584 -0.39 28.45 -13.83
C LEU A 584 0.69 27.56 -13.20
N ARG A 585 0.68 27.36 -11.87
CA ARG A 585 1.62 26.45 -11.19
C ARG A 585 1.21 24.99 -11.29
N LEU A 586 -0.08 24.69 -11.14
CA LEU A 586 -0.64 23.33 -11.19
C LEU A 586 -0.42 22.60 -12.53
N VAL A 587 -0.19 23.32 -13.63
CA VAL A 587 0.06 22.73 -14.95
C VAL A 587 1.54 22.66 -15.33
N ARG A 588 2.45 23.15 -14.46
CA ARG A 588 3.86 23.37 -14.80
C ARG A 588 4.61 22.08 -15.04
N ASP A 589 4.58 21.16 -14.08
CA ASP A 589 5.32 19.90 -14.11
C ASP A 589 4.37 18.77 -13.71
N VAL A 590 3.95 17.95 -14.68
CA VAL A 590 2.82 17.02 -14.48
C VAL A 590 3.09 15.64 -15.07
N SER A 591 2.81 14.58 -14.30
CA SER A 591 2.83 13.18 -14.76
C SER A 591 1.46 12.53 -14.66
N PHE A 592 1.12 11.66 -15.62
CA PHE A 592 -0.14 10.91 -15.66
C PHE A 592 0.07 9.43 -15.93
N LYS A 593 -0.39 8.58 -15.00
CA LYS A 593 -0.55 7.13 -15.20
C LYS A 593 -1.92 6.70 -15.73
N SER A 594 -2.64 7.60 -16.41
CA SER A 594 -4.00 7.35 -16.91
C SER A 594 -4.34 8.21 -18.13
N SER A 595 -4.72 7.56 -19.23
CA SER A 595 -5.05 8.19 -20.52
C SER A 595 -6.31 9.07 -20.44
N GLU A 596 -7.30 8.67 -19.63
CA GLU A 596 -8.50 9.45 -19.36
C GLU A 596 -8.18 10.74 -18.57
N ARG A 597 -7.28 10.66 -17.57
CA ARG A 597 -6.82 11.83 -16.82
C ARG A 597 -6.01 12.77 -17.72
N ALA A 598 -5.12 12.24 -18.54
CA ALA A 598 -4.36 12.99 -19.53
C ALA A 598 -5.30 13.73 -20.52
N ALA A 599 -6.27 13.04 -21.14
CA ALA A 599 -7.24 13.66 -22.04
C ALA A 599 -8.04 14.79 -21.36
N ARG A 600 -8.53 14.58 -20.12
CA ARG A 600 -9.22 15.62 -19.36
C ARG A 600 -8.32 16.80 -19.04
N PHE A 601 -7.07 16.56 -18.67
CA PHE A 601 -6.09 17.59 -18.34
C PHE A 601 -5.70 18.44 -19.56
N LEU A 602 -5.49 17.81 -20.72
CA LEU A 602 -5.21 18.51 -21.98
C LEU A 602 -6.42 19.34 -22.43
N THR A 603 -7.64 18.80 -22.27
CA THR A 603 -8.90 19.55 -22.45
C THR A 603 -8.97 20.75 -21.51
N PHE A 604 -8.56 20.59 -20.25
CA PHE A 604 -8.52 21.65 -19.24
C PHE A 604 -7.49 22.75 -19.58
N ILE A 605 -6.26 22.39 -19.97
CA ILE A 605 -5.21 23.32 -20.43
C ILE A 605 -5.76 24.20 -21.55
N ARG A 606 -6.29 23.56 -22.61
CA ARG A 606 -6.84 24.24 -23.79
C ARG A 606 -8.03 25.14 -23.43
N GLY A 607 -8.92 24.66 -22.57
CA GLY A 607 -10.10 25.41 -22.13
C GLY A 607 -9.79 26.66 -21.29
N HIS A 608 -8.58 26.75 -20.74
CA HIS A 608 -8.12 27.87 -19.90
C HIS A 608 -6.92 28.63 -20.47
N SER A 609 -6.51 28.33 -21.72
CA SER A 609 -5.35 28.92 -22.41
C SER A 609 -4.03 28.81 -21.63
N LEU A 610 -3.81 27.66 -20.99
CA LEU A 610 -2.65 27.40 -20.12
C LEU A 610 -1.48 26.73 -20.86
N GLU A 611 -1.51 26.61 -22.19
CA GLU A 611 -0.49 25.88 -22.98
C GLU A 611 0.93 26.38 -22.68
N ASN A 612 1.10 27.70 -22.55
CA ASN A 612 2.38 28.34 -22.27
C ASN A 612 2.91 28.13 -20.84
N ALA A 613 2.11 27.60 -19.91
CA ALA A 613 2.54 27.39 -18.52
C ALA A 613 3.17 26.01 -18.28
N VAL A 614 2.95 25.04 -19.18
CA VAL A 614 3.52 23.70 -19.09
C VAL A 614 5.02 23.72 -19.39
N GLN A 615 5.84 23.15 -18.49
CA GLN A 615 7.29 23.01 -18.60
C GLN A 615 7.72 21.54 -18.72
N SER A 616 7.07 20.64 -17.99
CA SER A 616 7.29 19.20 -18.06
C SER A 616 5.96 18.45 -18.13
N LEU A 617 5.85 17.53 -19.09
CA LEU A 617 4.71 16.63 -19.22
C LEU A 617 5.20 15.20 -19.35
N ARG A 618 4.72 14.29 -18.49
CA ARG A 618 4.96 12.85 -18.60
C ARG A 618 3.64 12.09 -18.67
N LEU A 619 3.57 11.12 -19.59
CA LEU A 619 2.52 10.13 -19.69
C LEU A 619 3.19 8.78 -19.47
N GLU A 620 2.90 8.11 -18.36
CA GLU A 620 3.60 6.91 -17.88
C GLU A 620 2.64 5.72 -17.85
N ASP A 621 3.10 4.49 -18.14
CA ASP A 621 2.35 3.24 -17.95
C ASP A 621 0.92 3.22 -18.53
N LEU A 622 0.64 3.92 -19.64
CA LEU A 622 -0.75 4.03 -20.13
C LEU A 622 -1.23 2.65 -20.64
N PRO A 623 -2.26 2.04 -20.02
CA PRO A 623 -2.58 0.63 -20.23
C PRO A 623 -3.06 0.35 -21.65
N HIS A 624 -2.41 -0.62 -22.30
CA HIS A 624 -2.74 -1.06 -23.66
C HIS A 624 -4.12 -1.74 -23.72
N PRO A 625 -5.01 -1.39 -24.66
CA PRO A 625 -6.13 -2.25 -25.02
C PRO A 625 -5.59 -3.51 -25.74
N ALA A 626 -5.64 -4.68 -25.11
CA ALA A 626 -5.02 -5.89 -25.64
C ALA A 626 -5.46 -6.22 -27.09
N PRO A 627 -4.53 -6.56 -28.00
CA PRO A 627 -4.79 -6.63 -29.45
C PRO A 627 -5.65 -7.81 -29.94
N SER A 628 -6.24 -8.60 -29.03
CA SER A 628 -6.79 -9.93 -29.36
C SER A 628 -8.28 -9.98 -29.73
N ARG A 629 -9.01 -8.86 -29.83
CA ARG A 629 -10.39 -8.83 -30.38
C ARG A 629 -10.73 -7.55 -31.16
N PRO A 630 -11.03 -7.64 -32.48
CA PRO A 630 -11.60 -6.54 -33.23
C PRO A 630 -13.13 -6.49 -33.04
N LEU A 631 -13.62 -5.77 -32.02
CA LEU A 631 -15.02 -5.37 -31.87
C LEU A 631 -15.18 -4.29 -30.77
N LEU A 632 -15.72 -3.12 -31.16
CA LEU A 632 -16.10 -1.94 -30.33
C LEU A 632 -14.99 -0.92 -29.95
N ASP A 633 -14.45 -0.23 -30.97
CA ASP A 633 -13.85 1.13 -31.14
C ASP A 633 -13.52 2.09 -29.96
N THR A 634 -13.98 1.87 -28.74
CA THR A 634 -13.98 2.89 -27.67
C THR A 634 -12.64 3.16 -27.01
N SER A 635 -11.68 2.23 -27.03
CA SER A 635 -10.34 2.43 -26.40
C SER A 635 -9.31 3.04 -27.35
N ALA A 636 -9.30 2.65 -28.62
CA ALA A 636 -8.51 3.32 -29.67
C ALA A 636 -8.93 4.79 -29.85
N SER A 637 -10.18 5.12 -29.51
CA SER A 637 -10.67 6.49 -29.45
C SER A 637 -9.94 7.33 -28.39
N TYR A 638 -9.59 6.81 -27.21
CA TYR A 638 -8.96 7.65 -26.17
C TYR A 638 -7.50 7.97 -26.45
N SER A 639 -6.71 7.02 -26.99
CA SER A 639 -5.32 7.27 -27.42
C SER A 639 -5.28 8.32 -28.53
N SER A 640 -6.10 8.15 -29.57
CA SER A 640 -6.21 9.12 -30.66
C SER A 640 -6.73 10.50 -30.20
N ILE A 641 -7.69 10.57 -29.26
CA ILE A 641 -8.17 11.84 -28.68
C ILE A 641 -7.04 12.61 -27.98
N TRP A 642 -6.31 12.00 -27.03
CA TRP A 642 -5.27 12.76 -26.32
C TRP A 642 -4.06 13.05 -27.20
N CYS A 643 -3.73 12.19 -28.17
CA CYS A 643 -2.70 12.48 -29.17
C CYS A 643 -3.07 13.69 -30.04
N ALA A 644 -4.32 13.77 -30.51
CA ALA A 644 -4.80 14.93 -31.26
C ALA A 644 -4.83 16.20 -30.40
N GLN A 645 -5.20 16.10 -29.12
CA GLN A 645 -5.15 17.22 -28.18
C GLN A 645 -3.72 17.70 -27.91
N LEU A 646 -2.75 16.79 -27.80
CA LEU A 646 -1.34 17.17 -27.72
C LEU A 646 -0.84 17.82 -29.02
N ALA A 647 -1.24 17.31 -30.19
CA ALA A 647 -0.91 17.92 -31.48
C ALA A 647 -1.38 19.38 -31.55
N ASP A 648 -2.57 19.68 -30.99
CA ASP A 648 -3.10 21.05 -30.89
C ASP A 648 -2.37 21.93 -29.84
N ILE A 649 -1.82 21.32 -28.77
CA ILE A 649 -1.17 22.03 -27.65
C ILE A 649 0.32 22.28 -27.89
N LEU A 650 1.05 21.31 -28.46
CA LEU A 650 2.50 21.37 -28.67
C LEU A 650 2.98 22.63 -29.40
N PRO A 651 2.34 23.10 -30.50
CA PRO A 651 2.73 24.34 -31.19
C PRO A 651 2.53 25.62 -30.34
N ARG A 652 1.79 25.53 -29.23
CA ARG A 652 1.48 26.64 -28.31
C ARG A 652 2.21 26.51 -26.98
N ALA A 653 2.80 25.36 -26.67
CA ALA A 653 3.48 25.10 -25.41
C ALA A 653 4.93 25.63 -25.44
N SER A 654 5.08 26.96 -25.57
CA SER A 654 6.38 27.61 -25.81
C SER A 654 7.40 27.46 -24.68
N ASN A 655 6.98 26.99 -23.50
CA ASN A 655 7.85 26.72 -22.35
C ASN A 655 8.06 25.22 -22.08
N LEU A 656 7.51 24.31 -22.90
CA LEU A 656 7.65 22.86 -22.70
C LEU A 656 9.09 22.42 -22.97
N ARG A 657 9.82 22.09 -21.90
CA ARG A 657 11.23 21.68 -21.92
C ARG A 657 11.40 20.17 -21.86
N GLN A 658 10.49 19.45 -21.22
CA GLN A 658 10.52 17.99 -21.10
C GLN A 658 9.19 17.36 -21.53
N LEU A 659 9.29 16.31 -22.37
CA LEU A 659 8.18 15.44 -22.72
C LEU A 659 8.57 13.98 -22.50
N GLY A 660 7.79 13.25 -21.72
CA GLY A 660 7.91 11.81 -21.47
C GLY A 660 6.67 11.05 -21.91
N LEU A 661 6.84 9.96 -22.67
CA LEU A 661 5.76 9.15 -23.23
C LEU A 661 6.10 7.66 -23.12
N SER A 662 5.73 7.02 -22.01
CA SER A 662 5.72 5.55 -21.89
C SER A 662 4.35 5.02 -22.32
N LEU A 663 4.35 4.35 -23.48
CA LEU A 663 3.17 3.91 -24.21
C LEU A 663 3.48 2.53 -24.76
N TYR A 664 2.52 1.60 -24.69
CA TYR A 664 2.77 0.23 -25.14
C TYR A 664 2.52 0.03 -26.65
N TYR A 665 1.67 0.84 -27.28
CA TYR A 665 1.53 0.98 -28.74
C TYR A 665 0.92 2.36 -29.05
N LEU A 666 1.45 3.05 -30.07
CA LEU A 666 0.84 4.24 -30.67
C LEU A 666 0.29 3.89 -32.06
N GLU A 667 -1.02 3.64 -32.15
CA GLU A 667 -1.69 3.61 -33.46
C GLU A 667 -1.68 5.03 -34.06
N GLU A 668 -1.02 5.16 -35.21
CA GLU A 668 -0.44 6.39 -35.77
C GLU A 668 -1.36 7.62 -35.83
N PRO A 669 -1.07 8.68 -35.06
CA PRO A 669 -1.42 10.05 -35.39
C PRO A 669 -0.15 10.73 -35.92
N GLN A 670 0.16 10.57 -37.21
CA GLN A 670 1.31 11.24 -37.85
C GLN A 670 1.34 12.76 -37.57
N SER A 671 0.15 13.38 -37.45
CA SER A 671 -0.05 14.78 -37.05
C SER A 671 0.54 15.12 -35.68
N PHE A 672 0.52 14.21 -34.70
CA PHE A 672 1.10 14.42 -33.38
C PHE A 672 2.63 14.50 -33.46
N PHE A 673 3.28 13.54 -34.11
CA PHE A 673 4.74 13.53 -34.25
C PHE A 673 5.24 14.71 -35.10
N ASN A 674 4.55 15.05 -36.19
CA ASN A 674 4.83 16.26 -36.97
C ASN A 674 4.72 17.54 -36.12
N SER A 675 3.77 17.59 -35.17
CA SER A 675 3.61 18.73 -34.24
C SER A 675 4.70 18.74 -33.17
N LEU A 676 5.14 17.57 -32.70
CA LEU A 676 6.26 17.41 -31.78
C LEU A 676 7.59 17.87 -32.40
N ALA A 677 7.86 17.53 -33.66
CA ALA A 677 9.02 18.04 -34.40
C ALA A 677 9.04 19.58 -34.51
N SER A 678 7.88 20.24 -34.39
CA SER A 678 7.79 21.71 -34.38
C SER A 678 8.05 22.37 -33.01
N ALA A 679 8.16 21.60 -31.93
CA ALA A 679 8.27 22.09 -30.55
C ALA A 679 9.68 22.59 -30.20
N ARG A 680 10.00 23.82 -30.61
CA ARG A 680 11.35 24.45 -30.49
C ARG A 680 11.92 24.64 -29.08
N ALA A 681 11.10 24.51 -28.04
CA ALA A 681 11.52 24.69 -26.65
C ALA A 681 11.96 23.39 -25.96
N LEU A 682 11.75 22.25 -26.63
CA LEU A 682 11.96 20.93 -26.06
C LEU A 682 13.46 20.63 -25.96
N ALA A 683 13.92 20.34 -24.74
CA ALA A 683 15.30 20.01 -24.43
C ALA A 683 15.48 18.54 -24.00
N CYS A 684 14.44 17.90 -23.50
CA CYS A 684 14.44 16.49 -23.09
C CYS A 684 13.24 15.77 -23.69
N LEU A 685 13.51 14.68 -24.42
CA LEU A 685 12.50 13.82 -25.01
C LEU A 685 12.73 12.38 -24.56
N HIS A 686 11.71 11.79 -23.92
CA HIS A 686 11.65 10.38 -23.57
C HIS A 686 10.43 9.79 -24.26
N ILE A 687 10.61 8.78 -25.12
CA ILE A 687 9.50 8.03 -25.74
C ILE A 687 9.79 6.53 -25.70
N GLU A 688 8.79 5.75 -25.33
CA GLU A 688 8.78 4.29 -25.44
C GLU A 688 7.86 3.76 -26.53
N SER A 689 8.14 2.53 -26.95
CA SER A 689 7.49 1.80 -28.04
C SER A 689 7.42 2.54 -29.37
N LEU A 690 8.54 3.16 -29.75
CA LEU A 690 8.71 3.82 -31.03
C LEU A 690 8.77 2.80 -32.18
N THR A 691 7.91 2.97 -33.18
CA THR A 691 7.94 2.24 -34.46
C THR A 691 8.78 3.00 -35.50
N PRO A 692 9.24 2.35 -36.60
CA PRO A 692 10.08 3.01 -37.62
C PRO A 692 9.47 4.28 -38.19
N ARG A 693 8.15 4.27 -38.44
CA ARG A 693 7.41 5.41 -38.97
C ARG A 693 7.30 6.56 -37.97
N THR A 694 7.08 6.25 -36.70
CA THR A 694 7.08 7.28 -35.65
C THR A 694 8.46 7.89 -35.42
N MET A 695 9.54 7.11 -35.59
CA MET A 695 10.90 7.64 -35.59
C MET A 695 11.19 8.54 -36.80
N ALA A 696 10.76 8.13 -38.00
CA ALA A 696 10.88 8.97 -39.20
C ALA A 696 10.09 10.29 -39.04
N ALA A 697 8.97 10.27 -38.33
CA ALA A 697 8.16 11.45 -38.02
C ALA A 697 8.80 12.42 -37.00
N LEU A 698 9.83 12.00 -36.26
CA LEU A 698 10.62 12.84 -35.36
C LEU A 698 11.80 13.54 -36.06
N GLN A 699 12.11 13.18 -37.31
CA GLN A 699 13.18 13.83 -38.07
C GLN A 699 12.92 15.34 -38.22
N GLY A 700 13.97 16.15 -38.11
CA GLY A 700 13.89 17.60 -38.11
C GLY A 700 13.59 18.26 -36.76
N ILE A 701 13.36 17.50 -35.68
CA ILE A 701 13.36 18.07 -34.32
C ILE A 701 14.77 18.55 -33.95
N ARG A 702 14.89 19.74 -33.35
CA ARG A 702 16.19 20.37 -33.06
C ARG A 702 16.23 21.02 -31.68
N GLY A 703 17.42 21.02 -31.06
CA GLY A 703 17.66 21.61 -29.74
C GLY A 703 17.57 20.62 -28.57
N LEU A 704 17.41 19.33 -28.85
CA LEU A 704 17.39 18.29 -27.82
C LEU A 704 18.77 18.19 -27.16
N LYS A 705 18.78 18.24 -25.83
CA LYS A 705 19.93 17.95 -24.96
C LYS A 705 19.91 16.51 -24.46
N LYS A 706 18.72 15.93 -24.27
CA LYS A 706 18.55 14.57 -23.75
C LYS A 706 17.54 13.79 -24.57
N VAL A 707 17.92 12.58 -24.98
CA VAL A 707 17.02 11.62 -25.63
C VAL A 707 17.01 10.28 -24.91
N TYR A 708 15.81 9.76 -24.64
CA TYR A 708 15.57 8.37 -24.31
C TYR A 708 14.59 7.79 -25.33
N PHE A 709 15.01 6.78 -26.08
CA PHE A 709 14.19 6.13 -27.10
C PHE A 709 14.15 4.62 -26.86
N ARG A 710 12.99 4.09 -26.50
CA ARG A 710 12.75 2.64 -26.49
C ARG A 710 11.95 2.24 -27.73
N VAL A 711 12.57 1.40 -28.56
CA VAL A 711 12.06 1.05 -29.89
C VAL A 711 11.28 -0.26 -29.83
N ALA A 712 10.07 -0.27 -30.39
CA ALA A 712 9.22 -1.45 -30.52
C ALA A 712 9.05 -1.83 -32.00
N MET A 713 9.69 -2.92 -32.40
CA MET A 713 9.65 -3.49 -33.74
C MET A 713 9.49 -5.00 -33.63
N GLU A 714 8.66 -5.58 -34.49
CA GLU A 714 8.39 -7.02 -34.46
C GLU A 714 9.09 -7.79 -35.59
N ILE A 715 9.49 -7.09 -36.67
CA ILE A 715 9.99 -7.71 -37.91
C ILE A 715 11.42 -7.21 -38.20
N PRO A 716 12.40 -8.08 -38.55
CA PRO A 716 13.80 -7.68 -38.84
C PRO A 716 13.99 -6.56 -39.86
N GLU A 717 13.08 -6.44 -40.83
CA GLU A 717 13.12 -5.40 -41.88
C GLU A 717 12.85 -4.00 -41.29
N GLU A 718 11.93 -3.90 -40.33
CA GLU A 718 11.59 -2.65 -39.63
C GLU A 718 12.77 -2.08 -38.83
N TRP A 719 13.66 -2.94 -38.33
CA TRP A 719 14.85 -2.53 -37.56
C TRP A 719 15.82 -1.67 -38.37
N ILE A 720 16.02 -1.98 -39.65
CA ILE A 720 16.92 -1.20 -40.51
C ILE A 720 16.37 0.23 -40.67
N ASP A 721 15.09 0.35 -41.02
CA ASP A 721 14.45 1.64 -41.27
C ASP A 721 14.39 2.51 -40.01
N GLY A 722 14.00 1.94 -38.87
CA GLY A 722 13.85 2.73 -37.64
C GLY A 722 15.16 3.01 -36.89
N VAL A 723 16.18 2.16 -36.99
CA VAL A 723 17.53 2.52 -36.52
C VAL A 723 18.15 3.60 -37.43
N GLY A 724 17.89 3.54 -38.74
CA GLY A 724 18.23 4.62 -39.67
C GLY A 724 17.57 5.94 -39.26
N ALA A 725 16.26 5.94 -39.04
CA ALA A 725 15.51 7.12 -38.60
C ALA A 725 15.98 7.66 -37.24
N MET A 726 16.29 6.78 -36.29
CA MET A 726 16.91 7.14 -35.00
C MET A 726 18.27 7.84 -35.18
N GLY A 727 19.09 7.36 -36.13
CA GLY A 727 20.34 8.01 -36.50
C GLY A 727 20.15 9.43 -37.02
N SER A 728 19.14 9.66 -37.86
CA SER A 728 18.81 11.01 -38.36
C SER A 728 18.37 11.96 -37.24
N VAL A 729 17.58 11.49 -36.26
CA VAL A 729 17.18 12.33 -35.11
C VAL A 729 18.38 12.70 -34.22
N ILE A 730 19.33 11.78 -34.06
CA ILE A 730 20.60 12.06 -33.35
C ILE A 730 21.44 13.09 -34.13
N GLU A 731 21.55 12.93 -35.45
CA GLU A 731 22.28 13.84 -36.34
C GLU A 731 21.71 15.27 -36.34
N ASP A 732 20.38 15.42 -36.43
CA ASP A 732 19.68 16.71 -36.34
C ASP A 732 19.97 17.47 -35.01
N ASN A 733 20.44 16.76 -33.97
CA ASN A 733 20.72 17.31 -32.64
C ASN A 733 22.19 17.14 -32.20
N ALA A 734 23.10 16.80 -33.11
CA ALA A 734 24.51 16.49 -32.77
C ALA A 734 25.26 17.65 -32.08
N GLU A 735 24.87 18.89 -32.37
CA GLU A 735 25.42 20.11 -31.75
C GLU A 735 24.89 20.38 -30.33
N THR A 736 23.82 19.71 -29.89
CA THR A 736 23.12 20.01 -28.62
C THR A 736 22.99 18.83 -27.65
N LEU A 737 23.11 17.58 -28.12
CA LEU A 737 22.94 16.37 -27.31
C LEU A 737 24.04 16.22 -26.25
N GLU A 738 23.63 16.08 -24.99
CA GLU A 738 24.47 15.84 -23.80
C GLU A 738 24.32 14.41 -23.26
N ASP A 739 23.14 13.80 -23.47
CA ASP A 739 22.70 12.52 -22.87
C ASP A 739 21.88 11.72 -23.90
N VAL A 740 22.31 10.51 -24.23
CA VAL A 740 21.68 9.64 -25.23
C VAL A 740 21.44 8.25 -24.63
N SER A 741 20.18 7.83 -24.55
CA SER A 741 19.79 6.51 -24.05
C SER A 741 18.90 5.79 -25.07
N LEU A 742 19.35 4.63 -25.54
CA LEU A 742 18.67 3.84 -26.58
C LEU A 742 18.25 2.49 -25.99
N SER A 743 17.02 2.07 -26.22
CA SER A 743 16.44 0.84 -25.68
C SER A 743 15.60 0.11 -26.73
N ALA A 744 15.32 -1.17 -26.52
CA ALA A 744 14.54 -2.01 -27.41
C ALA A 744 13.56 -2.89 -26.60
N THR A 745 12.41 -3.23 -27.18
CA THR A 745 11.45 -4.13 -26.51
C THR A 745 11.77 -5.62 -26.68
N ARG A 746 12.62 -5.98 -27.65
CA ARG A 746 13.06 -7.36 -27.89
C ARG A 746 14.54 -7.43 -28.28
N VAL A 747 15.16 -8.52 -27.82
CA VAL A 747 16.47 -9.05 -28.19
C VAL A 747 16.55 -9.25 -29.71
N VAL A 748 17.40 -8.50 -30.41
CA VAL A 748 17.68 -8.71 -31.84
C VAL A 748 19.07 -9.34 -32.01
N ASN A 749 19.10 -10.62 -32.33
CA ASN A 749 20.34 -11.40 -32.46
C ASN A 749 20.99 -11.30 -33.85
N GLU A 750 20.32 -10.70 -34.84
CA GLU A 750 20.73 -10.73 -36.25
C GLU A 750 21.06 -9.33 -36.80
N GLY A 751 22.20 -8.78 -36.39
CA GLY A 751 22.77 -7.58 -37.01
C GLY A 751 23.62 -6.73 -36.08
N ASN A 752 24.74 -6.20 -36.59
CA ASN A 752 25.37 -5.00 -36.02
C ASN A 752 24.65 -3.81 -36.66
N TYR A 753 23.64 -3.25 -35.97
CA TYR A 753 22.93 -2.10 -36.52
C TYR A 753 23.78 -0.84 -36.31
N LEU A 754 24.21 -0.25 -37.42
CA LEU A 754 24.87 1.05 -37.41
C LEU A 754 23.80 2.12 -37.15
N ILE A 755 24.03 2.96 -36.15
CA ILE A 755 23.33 4.25 -36.06
C ILE A 755 23.75 5.02 -37.33
N GLY A 756 22.83 5.25 -38.26
CA GLY A 756 23.12 5.64 -39.65
C GLY A 756 23.70 7.04 -39.90
N THR A 757 24.31 7.66 -38.89
CA THR A 757 24.93 8.99 -38.92
C THR A 757 26.45 8.89 -38.99
N GLU A 758 27.06 9.78 -39.79
CA GLU A 758 28.51 10.04 -39.81
C GLU A 758 28.87 11.29 -38.98
N THR A 759 27.87 12.01 -38.44
CA THR A 759 28.05 13.28 -37.73
C THR A 759 28.37 13.06 -36.26
N GLN A 760 29.45 13.69 -35.78
CA GLN A 760 29.92 13.55 -34.39
C GLN A 760 29.12 14.41 -33.39
N CYS A 761 28.60 13.77 -32.35
CA CYS A 761 27.86 14.39 -31.26
C CYS A 761 28.82 14.75 -30.11
N LEU A 762 29.57 15.84 -30.26
CA LEU A 762 30.71 16.19 -29.40
C LEU A 762 30.34 16.54 -27.94
N LEU A 763 29.09 16.88 -27.65
CA LEU A 763 28.63 17.22 -26.30
C LEU A 763 28.14 16.01 -25.49
N VAL A 764 27.98 14.83 -26.10
CA VAL A 764 27.43 13.64 -25.44
C VAL A 764 28.42 13.10 -24.41
N THR A 765 28.04 13.20 -23.13
CA THR A 765 28.83 12.74 -21.98
C THR A 765 28.28 11.45 -21.37
N ARG A 766 26.98 11.19 -21.51
CA ARG A 766 26.34 9.91 -21.15
C ARG A 766 25.79 9.22 -22.40
N PHE A 767 26.16 7.95 -22.59
CA PHE A 767 25.58 7.07 -23.61
C PHE A 767 25.14 5.75 -22.96
N SER A 768 23.86 5.39 -23.12
CA SER A 768 23.26 4.18 -22.57
C SER A 768 22.57 3.36 -23.66
N VAL A 769 22.70 2.03 -23.59
CA VAL A 769 22.15 1.09 -24.59
C VAL A 769 21.57 -0.16 -23.90
N GLN A 770 20.26 -0.32 -24.00
CA GLN A 770 19.53 -1.48 -23.50
C GLN A 770 18.96 -2.29 -24.68
N TRP A 771 19.02 -3.62 -24.60
CA TRP A 771 18.40 -4.56 -25.56
C TRP A 771 18.74 -4.40 -27.07
N LEU A 772 19.66 -3.50 -27.44
CA LEU A 772 20.00 -3.15 -28.82
C LEU A 772 21.44 -3.58 -29.18
N SER A 773 21.62 -4.12 -30.40
CA SER A 773 22.93 -4.47 -30.95
C SER A 773 23.51 -3.30 -31.75
N ILE A 774 24.61 -2.71 -31.26
CA ILE A 774 25.31 -1.56 -31.87
C ILE A 774 26.78 -1.89 -32.12
N ASP A 775 27.33 -1.44 -33.26
CA ASP A 775 28.79 -1.42 -33.47
C ASP A 775 29.46 -0.36 -32.56
N LEU A 776 30.24 -0.84 -31.59
CA LEU A 776 30.92 0.01 -30.61
C LEU A 776 32.02 0.90 -31.21
N ALA A 777 32.64 0.54 -32.35
CA ALA A 777 33.61 1.42 -33.02
C ALA A 777 32.89 2.60 -33.65
N HIS A 778 31.74 2.34 -34.29
CA HIS A 778 30.91 3.38 -34.88
C HIS A 778 30.30 4.28 -33.81
N ALA A 779 29.80 3.71 -32.71
CA ALA A 779 29.34 4.48 -31.56
C ALA A 779 30.46 5.33 -30.91
N ALA A 780 31.70 4.82 -30.84
CA ALA A 780 32.84 5.60 -30.36
C ALA A 780 33.25 6.72 -31.32
N HIS A 781 33.02 6.55 -32.63
CA HIS A 781 33.23 7.59 -33.63
C HIS A 781 32.18 8.70 -33.56
N ILE A 782 30.89 8.34 -33.38
CA ILE A 782 29.78 9.30 -33.23
C ILE A 782 29.87 10.03 -31.89
N PHE A 783 30.15 9.32 -30.79
CA PHE A 783 30.16 9.86 -29.43
C PHE A 783 31.57 9.82 -28.80
N PRO A 784 32.54 10.62 -29.28
CA PRO A 784 33.94 10.51 -28.84
C PRO A 784 34.19 10.99 -27.41
N ASN A 785 33.30 11.82 -26.84
CA ASN A 785 33.47 12.47 -25.54
C ASN A 785 32.70 11.80 -24.38
N VAL A 786 32.24 10.56 -24.56
CA VAL A 786 31.47 9.81 -23.54
C VAL A 786 32.30 9.59 -22.28
N GLN A 787 31.83 10.17 -21.18
CA GLN A 787 32.38 10.01 -19.83
C GLN A 787 31.72 8.86 -19.08
N ARG A 788 30.44 8.57 -19.36
CA ARG A 788 29.68 7.45 -18.80
C ARG A 788 29.05 6.62 -19.92
N LEU A 789 29.48 5.37 -20.01
CA LEU A 789 29.00 4.38 -20.98
C LEU A 789 28.24 3.27 -20.25
N GLU A 790 27.05 2.93 -20.72
CA GLU A 790 26.15 1.99 -20.06
C GLU A 790 25.52 1.00 -21.04
N PHE A 791 25.58 -0.29 -20.70
CA PHE A 791 25.00 -1.38 -21.48
C PHE A 791 24.24 -2.37 -20.61
N GLU A 792 23.14 -2.89 -21.13
CA GLU A 792 22.30 -3.91 -20.46
C GLU A 792 22.20 -5.22 -21.26
N TYR A 793 22.43 -5.16 -22.59
CA TYR A 793 22.04 -6.22 -23.51
C TYR A 793 22.97 -7.45 -23.53
N GLU A 794 22.38 -8.65 -23.51
CA GLU A 794 23.05 -9.92 -23.81
C GLU A 794 22.94 -10.30 -25.29
N SER A 795 23.97 -9.97 -26.07
CA SER A 795 24.18 -10.55 -27.41
C SER A 795 25.25 -11.65 -27.37
N GLU A 796 25.29 -12.52 -28.37
CA GLU A 796 26.48 -13.35 -28.61
C GLU A 796 27.71 -12.44 -28.77
N SER A 797 28.82 -12.83 -28.14
CA SER A 797 30.09 -12.09 -28.11
C SER A 797 30.38 -11.39 -29.45
N PRO A 798 30.49 -10.06 -29.51
CA PRO A 798 30.70 -9.33 -30.76
C PRO A 798 31.98 -9.84 -31.44
N ARG A 799 31.80 -10.61 -32.52
CA ARG A 799 32.89 -11.39 -33.16
C ARG A 799 33.92 -10.49 -33.86
N HIS A 800 33.68 -9.18 -33.88
CA HIS A 800 34.43 -8.15 -34.60
C HIS A 800 34.68 -6.88 -33.76
N LEU A 801 34.98 -7.02 -32.46
CA LEU A 801 35.57 -5.93 -31.70
C LEU A 801 36.96 -5.60 -32.24
N ASN A 802 37.02 -4.70 -33.21
CA ASN A 802 38.26 -4.28 -33.86
C ASN A 802 39.19 -3.58 -32.86
N ILE A 803 40.46 -3.96 -32.91
CA ILE A 803 41.53 -3.43 -32.08
C ILE A 803 41.67 -1.92 -32.34
N GLY A 804 41.45 -1.08 -31.32
CA GLY A 804 41.64 0.38 -31.42
C GLY A 804 40.50 1.26 -30.89
N MET A 805 39.38 0.70 -30.42
CA MET A 805 38.30 1.49 -29.80
C MET A 805 38.78 2.13 -28.49
N ALA A 806 38.71 3.46 -28.39
CA ALA A 806 39.14 4.18 -27.20
C ALA A 806 38.32 5.48 -26.96
N TRP A 807 37.28 5.39 -26.14
CA TRP A 807 36.77 6.54 -25.41
C TRP A 807 37.82 7.00 -24.41
N SER A 808 38.66 7.96 -24.81
CA SER A 808 39.76 8.49 -24.00
C SER A 808 39.29 9.27 -22.76
N THR A 809 38.06 9.78 -22.83
CA THR A 809 37.34 10.53 -21.79
C THR A 809 36.54 9.66 -20.83
N LEU A 810 36.48 8.34 -21.05
CA LEU A 810 35.65 7.42 -20.28
C LEU A 810 36.08 7.36 -18.81
N THR A 811 35.16 7.73 -17.92
CA THR A 811 35.34 7.66 -16.46
C THR A 811 34.54 6.52 -15.84
N THR A 812 33.39 6.18 -16.42
CA THR A 812 32.41 5.23 -15.89
C THR A 812 32.01 4.25 -16.98
N LEU A 813 32.20 2.95 -16.73
CA LEU A 813 31.74 1.87 -17.61
C LEU A 813 30.80 0.95 -16.84
N ILE A 814 29.59 0.80 -17.36
CA ILE A 814 28.54 -0.09 -16.86
C ILE A 814 28.20 -1.04 -17.99
N GLY A 815 28.23 -2.35 -17.77
CA GLY A 815 27.92 -3.29 -18.84
C GLY A 815 27.91 -4.76 -18.43
N PRO A 816 27.31 -5.63 -19.25
CA PRO A 816 27.45 -7.06 -19.07
C PRO A 816 28.88 -7.50 -19.43
N ARG A 817 29.37 -8.52 -18.74
CA ARG A 817 30.77 -8.99 -18.83
C ARG A 817 31.32 -9.23 -20.25
N HIS A 818 30.47 -9.66 -21.20
CA HIS A 818 30.90 -10.05 -22.54
C HIS A 818 31.19 -8.84 -23.44
N LEU A 819 30.67 -7.66 -23.08
CA LEU A 819 30.98 -6.38 -23.68
C LEU A 819 32.13 -5.69 -22.92
N VAL A 820 32.06 -5.73 -21.58
CA VAL A 820 33.08 -5.12 -20.73
C VAL A 820 34.44 -5.77 -20.93
N VAL A 821 34.60 -7.09 -20.73
CA VAL A 821 35.91 -7.76 -20.76
C VAL A 821 36.71 -7.49 -22.05
N PRO A 822 36.11 -7.56 -23.26
CA PRO A 822 36.80 -7.16 -24.49
C PRO A 822 37.17 -5.67 -24.57
N LEU A 823 36.32 -4.73 -24.14
CA LEU A 823 36.69 -3.31 -24.03
C LEU A 823 37.87 -3.13 -23.06
N LEU A 824 37.86 -3.86 -21.93
CA LEU A 824 38.97 -3.85 -20.98
C LEU A 824 40.27 -4.46 -21.56
N HIS A 825 40.16 -5.38 -22.52
CA HIS A 825 41.30 -6.07 -23.13
C HIS A 825 41.93 -5.29 -24.30
N HIS A 826 41.12 -4.57 -25.08
CA HIS A 826 41.55 -3.89 -26.31
C HIS A 826 41.64 -2.36 -26.21
N GLY A 827 40.98 -1.75 -25.22
CA GLY A 827 40.96 -0.30 -25.02
C GLY A 827 42.09 0.24 -24.13
N ASP A 828 42.32 1.55 -24.21
CA ASP A 828 43.08 2.29 -23.21
C ASP A 828 42.25 3.45 -22.63
N HIS A 829 41.76 3.26 -21.41
CA HIS A 829 40.88 4.20 -20.72
C HIS A 829 41.56 4.75 -19.46
N PRO A 830 42.59 5.63 -19.58
CA PRO A 830 43.38 6.11 -18.45
C PRO A 830 42.56 6.90 -17.42
N LEU A 831 41.39 7.40 -17.81
CA LEU A 831 40.46 8.13 -16.95
C LEU A 831 39.39 7.25 -16.28
N LEU A 832 39.33 5.94 -16.57
CA LEU A 832 38.35 5.03 -15.98
C LEU A 832 38.54 4.93 -14.45
N ARG A 833 37.49 5.24 -13.68
CA ARG A 833 37.45 5.18 -12.20
C ARG A 833 36.31 4.31 -11.67
N TYR A 834 35.21 4.21 -12.41
CA TYR A 834 34.01 3.48 -12.01
C TYR A 834 33.77 2.32 -13.01
N LEU A 835 33.70 1.09 -12.50
CA LEU A 835 33.51 -0.12 -13.30
C LEU A 835 32.40 -0.99 -12.71
N ILE A 836 31.31 -1.18 -13.46
CA ILE A 836 30.15 -1.98 -13.05
C ILE A 836 29.94 -3.11 -14.06
N VAL A 837 30.20 -4.34 -13.65
CA VAL A 837 29.97 -5.55 -14.46
C VAL A 837 28.66 -6.19 -14.00
N ARG A 838 27.61 -6.04 -14.81
CA ARG A 838 26.30 -6.65 -14.58
C ARG A 838 26.35 -8.15 -14.90
N SER A 839 25.53 -8.92 -14.17
CA SER A 839 25.26 -10.33 -14.45
C SER A 839 24.60 -10.49 -15.81
N SER A 840 24.87 -11.60 -16.47
CA SER A 840 24.11 -12.08 -17.63
C SER A 840 23.19 -13.22 -17.18
N LEU A 841 21.88 -13.07 -17.32
CA LEU A 841 20.86 -14.06 -16.95
C LEU A 841 20.94 -15.35 -17.79
N PHE A 842 21.45 -15.28 -19.03
CA PHE A 842 21.40 -16.40 -19.99
C PHE A 842 22.77 -16.98 -20.40
N GLY A 843 23.87 -16.51 -19.81
CA GLY A 843 25.23 -16.89 -20.20
C GLY A 843 25.97 -17.86 -19.27
N ILE A 844 26.05 -19.15 -19.61
CA ILE A 844 26.83 -20.16 -18.86
C ILE A 844 28.30 -20.21 -19.35
N ARG A 845 29.13 -19.25 -18.91
CA ARG A 845 30.60 -19.30 -19.07
C ARG A 845 31.26 -18.63 -17.87
N ASP A 846 32.50 -19.01 -17.57
CA ASP A 846 33.26 -18.36 -16.50
C ASP A 846 33.49 -16.87 -16.81
N LEU A 847 33.44 -16.03 -15.79
CA LEU A 847 34.03 -14.70 -15.90
C LEU A 847 35.52 -14.90 -16.23
N GLN A 848 36.08 -14.18 -17.21
CA GLN A 848 37.53 -14.19 -17.42
C GLN A 848 38.19 -13.37 -16.31
N VAL A 849 38.32 -14.01 -15.15
CA VAL A 849 38.73 -13.42 -13.86
C VAL A 849 40.02 -12.64 -14.02
N GLU A 850 41.04 -13.31 -14.54
CA GLU A 850 42.38 -12.74 -14.68
C GLU A 850 42.45 -11.64 -15.76
N VAL A 851 41.53 -11.59 -16.73
CA VAL A 851 41.44 -10.45 -17.66
C VAL A 851 40.79 -9.24 -16.97
N THR A 852 39.72 -9.47 -16.21
CA THR A 852 39.03 -8.44 -15.42
C THR A 852 39.96 -7.88 -14.34
N LEU A 853 40.65 -8.74 -13.59
CA LEU A 853 41.64 -8.37 -12.58
C LEU A 853 42.83 -7.64 -13.20
N ARG A 854 43.37 -8.10 -14.34
CA ARG A 854 44.46 -7.39 -15.03
C ARG A 854 44.07 -5.98 -15.46
N ALA A 855 42.83 -5.78 -15.90
CA ALA A 855 42.31 -4.46 -16.21
C ALA A 855 42.13 -3.58 -14.96
N VAL A 856 41.64 -4.15 -13.85
CA VAL A 856 41.56 -3.47 -12.55
C VAL A 856 42.96 -3.14 -11.99
N ARG A 857 43.99 -3.96 -12.24
CA ARG A 857 45.41 -3.65 -11.94
C ARG A 857 45.96 -2.52 -12.83
N LYS A 858 45.57 -2.48 -14.11
CA LYS A 858 46.03 -1.49 -15.10
C LYS A 858 45.46 -0.10 -14.81
N TRP A 859 44.21 -0.01 -14.36
CA TRP A 859 43.50 1.26 -14.19
C TRP A 859 43.24 1.60 -12.73
N ARG A 860 43.27 2.89 -12.39
CA ARG A 860 43.10 3.35 -11.00
C ARG A 860 41.62 3.37 -10.60
N ILE A 861 40.98 2.20 -10.63
CA ILE A 861 39.57 2.00 -10.29
C ILE A 861 39.36 2.41 -8.82
N GLN A 862 38.39 3.30 -8.61
CA GLN A 862 37.95 3.80 -7.30
C GLN A 862 36.64 3.14 -6.89
N GLU A 863 35.78 2.78 -7.84
CA GLU A 863 34.57 2.01 -7.58
C GLU A 863 34.45 0.81 -8.50
N LEU A 864 34.21 -0.35 -7.90
CA LEU A 864 34.09 -1.62 -8.58
C LEU A 864 32.82 -2.33 -8.12
N SER A 865 31.92 -2.62 -9.06
CA SER A 865 30.75 -3.47 -8.84
C SER A 865 30.88 -4.69 -9.75
N LEU A 866 30.90 -5.90 -9.20
CA LEU A 866 30.98 -7.14 -9.99
C LEU A 866 29.86 -8.10 -9.62
N SER A 867 29.15 -8.60 -10.64
CA SER A 867 28.31 -9.80 -10.49
C SER A 867 29.15 -11.04 -10.79
N VAL A 868 29.26 -11.96 -9.83
CA VAL A 868 30.13 -13.14 -9.91
C VAL A 868 29.28 -14.42 -9.97
N PRO A 869 29.30 -15.17 -11.09
CA PRO A 869 28.65 -16.48 -11.16
C PRO A 869 29.41 -17.50 -10.30
N CYS A 870 28.69 -18.25 -9.47
CA CYS A 870 29.20 -19.42 -8.78
C CYS A 870 28.70 -20.70 -9.50
N ALA A 871 29.63 -21.49 -10.04
CA ALA A 871 29.35 -22.60 -10.94
C ALA A 871 29.34 -24.00 -10.27
N GLU A 872 30.06 -24.19 -9.16
CA GLU A 872 30.15 -25.48 -8.47
C GLU A 872 29.99 -25.30 -6.94
N PRO A 873 29.06 -26.03 -6.28
CA PRO A 873 28.75 -25.80 -4.87
C PRO A 873 29.87 -26.22 -3.91
N ASP A 874 30.56 -27.34 -4.17
CA ASP A 874 31.52 -27.94 -3.23
C ASP A 874 32.89 -27.23 -3.19
N LEU A 875 33.22 -26.47 -4.24
CA LEU A 875 34.46 -25.66 -4.35
C LEU A 875 34.22 -24.16 -4.11
N SER A 876 32.97 -23.77 -3.89
CA SER A 876 32.49 -22.38 -3.96
C SER A 876 33.13 -21.41 -2.97
N ALA A 877 33.24 -21.78 -1.70
CA ALA A 877 33.65 -20.86 -0.64
C ALA A 877 35.13 -20.47 -0.76
N GLU A 878 36.02 -21.41 -1.01
CA GLU A 878 37.46 -21.13 -1.14
C GLU A 878 37.77 -20.37 -2.44
N ILE A 879 37.04 -20.64 -3.53
CA ILE A 879 37.14 -19.85 -4.76
C ILE A 879 36.65 -18.42 -4.51
N ALA A 880 35.50 -18.22 -3.88
CA ALA A 880 34.97 -16.88 -3.59
C ALA A 880 35.91 -16.06 -2.70
N VAL A 881 36.51 -16.66 -1.67
CA VAL A 881 37.49 -16.02 -0.79
C VAL A 881 38.78 -15.69 -1.53
N THR A 882 39.28 -16.62 -2.37
CA THR A 882 40.47 -16.41 -3.20
C THR A 882 40.26 -15.26 -4.18
N TRP A 883 39.11 -15.22 -4.85
CA TRP A 883 38.71 -14.13 -5.74
C TRP A 883 38.64 -12.79 -5.01
N PHE A 884 38.02 -12.78 -3.84
CA PHE A 884 37.84 -11.58 -3.04
C PHE A 884 39.18 -10.96 -2.65
N SER A 885 40.12 -11.79 -2.17
CA SER A 885 41.51 -11.39 -1.92
C SER A 885 42.20 -10.90 -3.20
N GLN A 886 42.06 -11.62 -4.32
CA GLN A 886 42.64 -11.21 -5.61
C GLN A 886 42.11 -9.87 -6.13
N ILE A 887 40.82 -9.55 -5.91
CA ILE A 887 40.22 -8.25 -6.26
C ILE A 887 40.87 -7.14 -5.44
N LEU A 888 40.97 -7.30 -4.12
CA LEU A 888 41.57 -6.31 -3.22
C LEU A 888 43.05 -6.08 -3.54
N GLN A 889 43.83 -7.14 -3.72
CA GLN A 889 45.23 -7.07 -4.18
C GLN A 889 45.37 -6.37 -5.53
N SER A 890 44.38 -6.52 -6.40
CA SER A 890 44.39 -5.93 -7.75
C SER A 890 43.95 -4.48 -7.80
N ALA A 891 43.33 -3.95 -6.73
CA ALA A 891 42.65 -2.65 -6.74
C ALA A 891 43.12 -1.70 -5.61
N PRO A 892 44.41 -1.30 -5.54
CA PRO A 892 44.99 -0.54 -4.42
C PRO A 892 44.47 0.91 -4.26
N HIS A 893 43.51 1.34 -5.07
CA HIS A 893 42.86 2.66 -5.01
C HIS A 893 41.35 2.58 -4.76
N LEU A 894 40.84 1.38 -4.47
CA LEU A 894 39.42 1.10 -4.36
C LEU A 894 38.81 1.76 -3.12
N GLN A 895 37.81 2.61 -3.33
CA GLN A 895 37.05 3.31 -2.30
C GLN A 895 35.67 2.68 -2.07
N LYS A 896 35.11 2.02 -3.09
CA LYS A 896 33.80 1.35 -3.03
C LYS A 896 33.85 0.01 -3.77
N LEU A 897 33.50 -1.05 -3.08
CA LEU A 897 33.38 -2.41 -3.61
C LEU A 897 31.94 -2.90 -3.44
N ASP A 898 31.33 -3.37 -4.52
CA ASP A 898 30.04 -4.06 -4.51
C ASP A 898 30.20 -5.42 -5.21
N LEU A 899 29.84 -6.51 -4.55
CA LEU A 899 29.96 -7.86 -5.10
C LEU A 899 28.64 -8.59 -4.95
N ASN A 900 28.05 -8.96 -6.08
CA ASN A 900 26.85 -9.77 -6.13
C ASN A 900 27.21 -11.18 -6.60
N VAL A 901 27.38 -12.10 -5.66
CA VAL A 901 27.57 -13.52 -5.98
C VAL A 901 26.20 -14.12 -6.26
N TYR A 902 26.06 -14.83 -7.37
CA TYR A 902 24.81 -15.50 -7.75
C TYR A 902 25.07 -16.96 -8.14
N HIS A 903 24.14 -17.84 -7.80
CA HIS A 903 24.28 -19.27 -8.06
C HIS A 903 23.62 -19.65 -9.38
N LEU A 904 24.28 -20.46 -10.19
CA LEU A 904 23.77 -20.85 -11.51
C LEU A 904 22.77 -22.01 -11.46
N SER A 905 22.70 -22.79 -10.37
CA SER A 905 21.66 -23.81 -10.20
C SER A 905 20.57 -23.35 -9.22
N TRP A 906 19.31 -23.53 -9.62
CA TRP A 906 18.13 -23.18 -8.82
C TRP A 906 17.95 -24.10 -7.60
N ASP A 907 18.56 -25.29 -7.63
CA ASP A 907 18.36 -26.37 -6.65
C ASP A 907 19.49 -26.49 -5.61
N GLY A 908 20.61 -25.78 -5.80
CA GLY A 908 21.81 -25.93 -4.95
C GLY A 908 21.88 -24.94 -3.80
N THR A 909 21.92 -25.44 -2.56
CA THR A 909 22.17 -24.62 -1.36
C THR A 909 23.65 -24.31 -1.20
N LEU A 910 24.06 -23.06 -1.44
CA LEU A 910 25.43 -22.62 -1.19
C LEU A 910 25.61 -22.25 0.30
N CYS A 911 26.43 -23.01 1.03
CA CYS A 911 26.77 -22.69 2.41
C CYS A 911 28.08 -21.90 2.47
N VAL A 912 28.03 -20.60 2.20
CA VAL A 912 29.20 -19.72 2.35
C VAL A 912 29.43 -19.43 3.83
N ASP A 913 30.54 -19.93 4.37
CA ASP A 913 31.05 -19.51 5.68
C ASP A 913 31.51 -18.06 5.61
N VAL A 914 30.64 -17.16 6.05
CA VAL A 914 30.83 -15.71 6.05
C VAL A 914 32.08 -15.28 6.82
N THR A 915 32.55 -16.08 7.78
CA THR A 915 33.79 -15.78 8.52
C THR A 915 35.04 -15.90 7.66
N ARG A 916 35.02 -16.73 6.60
CA ARG A 916 36.15 -16.85 5.66
C ARG A 916 36.27 -15.68 4.69
N LEU A 917 35.24 -14.85 4.56
CA LEU A 917 35.25 -13.62 3.73
C LEU A 917 35.97 -12.45 4.40
N ILE A 918 36.47 -12.63 5.63
CA ILE A 918 37.33 -11.67 6.32
C ILE A 918 38.75 -11.77 5.72
N PRO A 919 39.38 -10.67 5.28
CA PRO A 919 40.75 -10.69 4.80
C PRO A 919 41.71 -11.19 5.90
N ASP A 920 42.66 -12.05 5.54
CA ASP A 920 43.67 -12.50 6.49
C ASP A 920 44.56 -11.31 6.90
N LEU A 921 44.51 -10.94 8.18
CA LEU A 921 45.33 -9.87 8.75
C LEU A 921 46.83 -10.16 8.61
N ALA A 922 47.26 -11.42 8.45
CA ALA A 922 48.67 -11.78 8.32
C ALA A 922 49.28 -11.32 6.97
N SER A 923 48.49 -11.16 5.90
CA SER A 923 48.96 -10.62 4.62
C SER A 923 48.94 -9.09 4.62
N HIS A 924 49.92 -8.47 5.29
CA HIS A 924 50.10 -7.01 5.47
C HIS A 924 50.42 -6.19 4.17
N THR A 925 49.89 -6.53 3.01
CA THR A 925 50.24 -5.91 1.72
C THR A 925 49.10 -5.22 0.97
N ASP A 926 47.86 -5.36 1.41
CA ASP A 926 46.69 -5.00 0.61
C ASP A 926 46.27 -3.54 0.82
N HIS A 927 47.01 -2.61 0.20
CA HIS A 927 46.78 -1.16 0.22
C HIS A 927 45.34 -0.71 -0.09
N ALA A 928 44.53 -1.55 -0.75
CA ALA A 928 43.11 -1.29 -0.99
C ALA A 928 42.29 -1.12 0.30
N LEU A 929 42.64 -1.87 1.36
CA LEU A 929 41.94 -1.85 2.65
C LEU A 929 42.08 -0.49 3.37
N ASP A 930 43.20 0.20 3.13
CA ASP A 930 43.43 1.56 3.61
C ASP A 930 42.58 2.61 2.86
N THR A 931 42.10 2.32 1.65
CA THR A 931 41.30 3.26 0.84
C THR A 931 39.80 2.96 0.85
N LEU A 932 39.40 1.73 1.20
CA LEU A 932 38.01 1.28 1.15
C LEU A 932 37.13 2.03 2.15
N THR A 933 36.09 2.69 1.64
CA THR A 933 35.08 3.45 2.40
C THR A 933 33.69 2.83 2.36
N TYR A 934 33.39 2.02 1.35
CA TYR A 934 32.13 1.31 1.19
C TYR A 934 32.38 -0.13 0.75
N LEU A 935 31.72 -1.09 1.40
CA LEU A 935 31.69 -2.49 1.01
C LEU A 935 30.24 -2.98 0.97
N SER A 936 29.86 -3.64 -0.12
CA SER A 936 28.58 -4.32 -0.30
C SER A 936 28.82 -5.73 -0.81
N LEU A 937 28.15 -6.69 -0.19
CA LEU A 937 28.35 -8.13 -0.41
C LEU A 937 26.98 -8.82 -0.44
N SER A 938 26.56 -9.30 -1.61
CA SER A 938 25.31 -10.02 -1.83
C SER A 938 25.57 -11.48 -2.18
N PHE A 939 24.80 -12.38 -1.55
CA PHE A 939 24.90 -13.83 -1.70
C PHE A 939 23.52 -14.47 -1.85
N PRO A 940 23.38 -15.52 -2.68
CA PRO A 940 22.11 -16.17 -2.93
C PRO A 940 21.74 -17.08 -1.74
N LYS A 941 20.45 -17.13 -1.37
CA LYS A 941 19.81 -18.05 -0.42
C LYS A 941 20.73 -18.86 0.51
N SER A 942 21.34 -18.17 1.48
CA SER A 942 22.04 -18.83 2.59
C SER A 942 21.04 -19.30 3.64
N TYR A 943 20.74 -20.60 3.65
CA TYR A 943 19.95 -21.26 4.71
C TYR A 943 20.74 -21.51 6.00
N SER A 944 22.00 -21.07 6.07
CA SER A 944 22.76 -21.16 7.31
C SER A 944 22.10 -20.30 8.39
N THR A 945 22.01 -20.82 9.62
CA THR A 945 21.52 -20.07 10.78
C THR A 945 22.55 -19.03 11.20
N LEU A 946 22.63 -17.93 10.44
CA LEU A 946 23.48 -16.78 10.73
C LEU A 946 23.00 -16.12 12.03
N SER A 947 23.55 -16.59 13.14
CA SER A 947 23.30 -15.98 14.44
C SER A 947 23.77 -14.53 14.43
N THR A 948 23.08 -13.68 15.19
CA THR A 948 23.45 -12.27 15.34
C THR A 948 24.91 -12.10 15.81
N ALA A 949 25.43 -13.06 16.58
CA ALA A 949 26.83 -13.08 17.01
C ALA A 949 27.82 -13.23 15.84
N ILE A 950 27.55 -14.14 14.89
CA ILE A 950 28.40 -14.35 13.69
C ILE A 950 28.39 -13.09 12.81
N LEU A 951 27.22 -12.50 12.59
CA LEU A 951 27.08 -11.26 11.80
C LEU A 951 27.77 -10.05 12.46
N GLN A 952 27.69 -9.93 13.79
CA GLN A 952 28.41 -8.91 14.54
C GLN A 952 29.93 -9.11 14.50
N GLU A 953 30.42 -10.34 14.60
CA GLU A 953 31.86 -10.63 14.54
C GLU A 953 32.43 -10.39 13.13
N PHE A 954 31.68 -10.77 12.09
CA PHE A 954 31.99 -10.46 10.70
C PHE A 954 32.13 -8.94 10.47
N ALA A 955 31.12 -8.16 10.85
CA ALA A 955 31.18 -6.71 10.71
C ALA A 955 32.29 -6.08 11.56
N ARG A 956 32.47 -6.53 12.80
CA ARG A 956 33.54 -6.08 13.70
C ARG A 956 34.92 -6.29 13.07
N SER A 957 35.15 -7.47 12.49
CA SER A 957 36.39 -7.81 11.80
C SER A 957 36.63 -6.86 10.62
N TRP A 958 35.62 -6.66 9.76
CA TRP A 958 35.68 -5.71 8.65
C TRP A 958 36.05 -4.29 9.06
N PHE A 959 35.40 -3.74 10.09
CA PHE A 959 35.73 -2.40 10.57
C PHE A 959 37.12 -2.34 11.25
N SER A 960 37.59 -3.43 11.87
CA SER A 960 38.93 -3.47 12.46
C SER A 960 40.04 -3.46 11.39
N VAL A 961 39.83 -4.17 10.27
CA VAL A 961 40.79 -4.28 9.16
C VAL A 961 40.79 -3.03 8.27
N CYS A 962 39.62 -2.43 8.02
CA CYS A 962 39.49 -1.25 7.15
C CYS A 962 39.25 0.03 7.96
N PRO A 963 40.29 0.83 8.29
CA PRO A 963 40.16 2.00 9.14
C PRO A 963 39.36 3.15 8.50
N LYS A 964 39.25 3.18 7.16
CA LYS A 964 38.44 4.18 6.42
C LYS A 964 37.03 3.71 6.07
N LEU A 965 36.66 2.46 6.35
CA LEU A 965 35.34 1.91 6.04
C LEU A 965 34.25 2.70 6.77
N LYS A 966 33.33 3.33 6.03
CA LYS A 966 32.18 4.08 6.52
C LYS A 966 30.91 3.24 6.46
N HIS A 967 30.74 2.43 5.42
CA HIS A 967 29.55 1.63 5.20
C HIS A 967 29.88 0.18 4.86
N LEU A 968 29.17 -0.75 5.49
CA LEU A 968 29.16 -2.17 5.15
C LEU A 968 27.71 -2.60 4.89
N ARG A 969 27.43 -3.24 3.75
CA ARG A 969 26.16 -3.90 3.46
C ARG A 969 26.40 -5.39 3.21
N PHE A 970 25.52 -6.23 3.75
CA PHE A 970 25.57 -7.67 3.59
C PHE A 970 24.15 -8.20 3.34
N PHE A 971 23.97 -8.90 2.22
CA PHE A 971 22.70 -9.46 1.77
C PHE A 971 22.77 -11.00 1.73
N PRO A 972 22.56 -11.69 2.87
CA PRO A 972 22.39 -13.13 2.89
C PRO A 972 20.93 -13.45 2.56
N SER A 973 20.63 -13.73 1.29
CA SER A 973 19.25 -13.86 0.80
C SER A 973 18.44 -12.57 1.01
N ASP A 974 17.18 -12.71 1.44
CA ASP A 974 16.11 -11.71 1.45
C ASP A 974 16.23 -10.74 2.65
N LEU A 975 17.43 -10.67 3.25
CA LEU A 975 17.74 -9.88 4.44
C LEU A 975 18.84 -8.88 4.11
N VAL A 976 18.65 -7.62 4.51
CA VAL A 976 19.67 -6.58 4.36
C VAL A 976 20.21 -6.22 5.74
N PHE A 977 21.48 -6.51 5.96
CA PHE A 977 22.23 -6.02 7.11
C PHE A 977 23.11 -4.86 6.66
N HIS A 978 23.01 -3.73 7.35
CA HIS A 978 23.76 -2.52 7.08
C HIS A 978 24.49 -2.09 8.35
N TRP A 979 25.73 -1.62 8.22
CA TRP A 979 26.47 -1.01 9.32
C TRP A 979 27.10 0.31 8.87
N GLU A 980 26.96 1.33 9.70
CA GLU A 980 27.50 2.66 9.46
C GLU A 980 28.51 3.04 10.55
N ARG A 981 29.75 3.36 10.16
CA ARG A 981 30.75 3.98 11.03
C ARG A 981 30.58 5.50 11.02
N ARG A 982 30.31 6.07 12.19
CA ARG A 982 30.37 7.50 12.46
C ARG A 982 31.57 7.81 13.35
N TRP A 983 32.13 9.00 13.18
CA TRP A 983 33.17 9.52 14.07
C TRP A 983 32.51 10.54 15.01
N ILE A 984 32.64 10.31 16.31
CA ILE A 984 32.28 11.28 17.35
C ILE A 984 33.55 11.78 18.02
N THR A 985 33.47 12.96 18.62
CA THR A 985 34.49 13.41 19.56
C THR A 985 34.05 13.00 20.97
N ASP A 986 34.94 12.39 21.75
CA ASP A 986 34.65 12.09 23.15
C ASP A 986 34.77 13.33 24.05
N GLU A 987 34.41 13.20 25.33
CA GLU A 987 34.44 14.30 26.31
C GLU A 987 35.84 14.89 26.53
N ALA A 988 36.90 14.17 26.14
CA ALA A 988 38.30 14.62 26.22
C ALA A 988 38.82 15.21 24.91
N GLY A 989 37.98 15.32 23.87
CA GLY A 989 38.36 15.90 22.58
C GLY A 989 38.94 14.91 21.57
N TYR A 990 39.00 13.61 21.87
CA TYR A 990 39.59 12.61 20.98
C TYR A 990 38.56 12.01 20.01
N PRO A 991 38.93 11.76 18.73
CA PRO A 991 38.03 11.15 17.76
C PRO A 991 37.86 9.66 18.04
N ARG A 992 36.63 9.25 18.35
CA ARG A 992 36.22 7.85 18.57
C ARG A 992 35.25 7.42 17.48
N SER A 993 35.49 6.26 16.85
CA SER A 993 34.55 5.68 15.91
C SER A 993 33.46 4.87 16.62
N ILE A 994 32.20 5.05 16.23
CA ILE A 994 31.05 4.22 16.61
C ILE A 994 30.51 3.55 15.34
N VAL A 995 30.26 2.24 15.41
CA VAL A 995 29.60 1.48 14.34
C VAL A 995 28.18 1.17 14.76
N THR A 996 27.20 1.56 13.95
CA THR A 996 25.77 1.36 14.22
C THR A 996 25.19 0.34 13.23
N PRO A 997 24.67 -0.81 13.70
CA PRO A 997 23.93 -1.75 12.85
C PRO A 997 22.53 -1.21 12.52
N ARG A 998 22.05 -1.54 11.33
CA ARG A 998 20.67 -1.39 10.85
C ARG A 998 20.28 -2.68 10.13
N TYR A 999 19.02 -3.06 10.25
CA TYR A 999 18.47 -4.28 9.65
C TYR A 999 17.18 -3.94 8.91
N ARG A 1000 17.02 -4.50 7.70
CA ARG A 1000 15.78 -4.46 6.93
C ARG A 1000 15.51 -5.87 6.38
N ARG A 1001 14.27 -6.34 6.44
CA ARG A 1001 13.85 -7.55 5.73
C ARG A 1001 13.26 -7.12 4.39
N GLU A 1002 13.88 -7.52 3.29
CA GLU A 1002 13.34 -7.29 1.95
C GLU A 1002 12.36 -8.41 1.62
N SER A 1003 11.08 -8.19 1.92
CA SER A 1003 10.02 -9.10 1.50
C SER A 1003 9.81 -9.03 -0.02
N MET A 1004 10.26 -10.06 -0.74
CA MET A 1004 9.88 -10.35 -2.14
C MET A 1004 9.91 -9.14 -3.08
N ILE A 1005 11.10 -8.58 -3.32
CA ILE A 1005 11.34 -7.86 -4.57
C ILE A 1005 11.46 -8.89 -5.69
N LYS A 1006 10.54 -8.85 -6.66
CA LYS A 1006 10.71 -9.59 -7.92
C LYS A 1006 11.99 -9.14 -8.60
N GLN A 1007 12.67 -10.05 -9.29
CA GLN A 1007 13.57 -9.65 -10.38
C GLN A 1007 12.73 -9.09 -11.54
N THR A 1008 12.28 -7.85 -11.41
CA THR A 1008 11.73 -7.05 -12.51
C THR A 1008 12.70 -5.94 -12.83
N THR A 1009 13.12 -5.93 -14.09
CA THR A 1009 13.82 -4.87 -14.80
C THR A 1009 13.17 -3.50 -14.61
N ASP A 1010 14.01 -2.45 -14.66
CA ASP A 1010 13.65 -1.04 -14.89
C ASP A 1010 12.66 -0.39 -13.89
N ASP A 1011 13.17 0.17 -12.79
CA ASP A 1011 13.03 1.61 -12.42
C ASP A 1011 13.37 1.92 -10.94
N GLU A 1012 14.67 1.98 -10.59
CA GLU A 1012 15.18 2.79 -9.46
C GLU A 1012 16.60 3.34 -9.76
N GLU A 1013 16.77 4.08 -10.87
CA GLU A 1013 18.04 4.78 -11.12
C GLU A 1013 18.04 6.23 -10.57
N MET A 1014 18.17 6.41 -9.25
CA MET A 1014 18.56 7.71 -8.63
C MET A 1014 19.17 7.57 -7.22
N SER A 1015 20.02 6.56 -6.98
CA SER A 1015 20.87 6.51 -5.77
C SER A 1015 22.20 5.78 -6.01
N ALA A 1016 23.08 6.38 -6.80
CA ALA A 1016 24.47 5.91 -6.93
C ALA A 1016 25.53 6.99 -6.66
N PHE A 1017 25.28 8.26 -6.99
CA PHE A 1017 26.32 9.31 -7.02
C PHE A 1017 25.82 10.75 -6.73
N SER A 1018 25.56 11.10 -5.46
CA SER A 1018 25.43 12.51 -5.04
C SER A 1018 26.06 12.77 -3.67
N THR A 1019 26.57 13.99 -3.45
CA THR A 1019 27.18 14.43 -2.18
C THR A 1019 26.69 15.84 -1.82
N GLY A 1020 26.06 15.98 -0.65
CA GLY A 1020 25.47 17.23 -0.13
C GLY A 1020 25.25 17.17 1.39
N ILE A 1021 25.40 18.32 2.08
CA ILE A 1021 25.81 18.44 3.51
C ILE A 1021 25.15 19.71 4.10
N SER A 1022 24.57 19.79 5.32
CA SER A 1022 24.47 18.84 6.44
C SER A 1022 23.34 19.18 7.45
N SER A 1023 23.02 18.25 8.37
CA SER A 1023 22.31 18.44 9.67
C SER A 1023 20.77 18.51 9.61
N ALA A 1024 19.99 17.91 10.53
CA ALA A 1024 20.30 17.30 11.83
C ALA A 1024 19.12 16.43 12.36
N TRP A 1025 19.37 15.72 13.47
CA TRP A 1025 18.47 14.93 14.35
C TRP A 1025 18.01 13.52 13.89
N PHE A 1026 18.51 12.53 14.66
CA PHE A 1026 17.88 11.33 15.24
C PHE A 1026 17.10 10.24 14.44
N THR A 1027 17.24 9.03 15.00
CA THR A 1027 16.32 7.86 14.99
C THR A 1027 15.94 7.15 13.67
N HIS A 1028 15.40 5.94 13.84
CA HIS A 1028 14.92 5.09 12.76
C HIS A 1028 13.70 5.72 12.07
N VAL A 1029 13.70 5.69 10.75
CA VAL A 1029 12.56 6.06 9.90
C VAL A 1029 12.36 4.90 8.93
N GLU A 1030 11.24 4.18 9.07
CA GLU A 1030 10.63 3.47 7.95
C GLU A 1030 9.52 4.34 7.37
N SER A 1031 9.48 4.44 6.05
CA SER A 1031 8.57 5.30 5.28
C SER A 1031 7.19 4.65 5.10
N ASP A 1032 6.13 5.38 5.44
CA ASP A 1032 4.78 5.13 4.91
C ASP A 1032 4.71 5.52 3.41
N PRO A 1033 3.75 4.98 2.64
CA PRO A 1033 3.54 5.35 1.24
C PRO A 1033 2.52 6.48 1.09
N GLU A 1034 2.95 7.67 0.65
CA GLU A 1034 2.26 8.53 -0.34
C GLU A 1034 3.11 9.77 -0.71
N ASP A 1035 3.18 10.06 -2.02
CA ASP A 1035 3.65 11.28 -2.71
C ASP A 1035 4.76 12.17 -2.06
N SER A 1036 6.02 11.88 -2.41
CA SER A 1036 7.17 12.78 -2.17
C SER A 1036 7.67 13.46 -3.45
N ILE A 1037 7.76 14.79 -3.45
CA ILE A 1037 8.53 15.60 -4.42
C ILE A 1037 9.55 16.42 -3.65
N GLU A 1038 10.84 16.32 -3.98
CA GLU A 1038 11.92 17.05 -3.31
C GLU A 1038 12.21 18.41 -3.95
N PHE A 1039 12.52 19.42 -3.12
CA PHE A 1039 13.26 20.63 -3.50
C PHE A 1039 14.19 21.08 -2.35
N CYS A 1040 15.20 21.89 -2.67
CA CYS A 1040 16.37 22.18 -1.83
C CYS A 1040 16.41 23.63 -1.34
N GLY A 1041 16.78 23.90 -0.06
CA GLY A 1041 17.00 25.27 0.43
C GLY A 1041 17.26 25.43 1.96
N ASP A 1042 18.43 26.01 2.27
CA ASP A 1042 18.95 26.67 3.49
C ASP A 1042 18.79 26.10 4.95
N PRO A 1043 19.83 26.20 5.83
CA PRO A 1043 19.85 25.55 7.13
C PRO A 1043 19.74 26.49 8.36
N GLU A 1044 18.73 27.34 8.46
CA GLU A 1044 18.38 28.05 9.71
C GLU A 1044 16.90 27.86 10.05
N LEU A 1045 16.60 26.97 11.02
CA LEU A 1045 15.38 26.83 11.86
C LEU A 1045 15.19 25.35 12.28
N LYS A 1046 15.69 24.98 13.47
CA LYS A 1046 15.48 23.64 14.05
C LYS A 1046 15.01 23.71 15.51
N GLU A 1047 13.77 24.15 15.69
CA GLU A 1047 13.12 24.14 17.01
C GLU A 1047 11.64 23.69 16.97
N PHE A 1048 11.09 23.32 15.80
CA PHE A 1048 9.68 22.93 15.65
C PHE A 1048 9.48 21.78 14.66
N SER A 1049 9.66 20.54 15.12
CA SER A 1049 9.17 19.32 14.46
C SER A 1049 8.98 18.23 15.52
N PHE A 1050 7.73 17.78 15.70
CA PHE A 1050 7.31 16.70 16.60
C PHE A 1050 6.76 15.52 15.79
#